data_AF-A0A357D5B4-F1
#
_entry.id   AF-A0A357D5B4-F1
#
_cell.length_a   1.000
_cell.length_b   1.000
_cell.length_c   1.000
_cell.angle_alpha   90.00
_cell.angle_beta   90.00
_cell.angle_gamma   90.00
#
_symmetry.space_group_name_H-M   'P 1'
#
loop_
_entity.id
_entity.type
_entity.pdbx_description
1 polymer ?
#
loop_
_entity_poly.entity_id
_entity_poly.type
_entity_poly.pdbx_seq_one_letter_code
_entity_poly.pdbx_strand_id
1 'polypeptide(L)'
;MLHALLSRVFPPQRLPKIEFEQEIPLAASTMVVIPTMLTSVEDCKHLLRNLEVYHLANRDPRIYFALLTDFTDAAKKELPEDATLLNAAVEGIATLNQRHPHPKGKTYFFLLHRERKYNPQEGIWMGWERKRGKLTEFNSLLAGEEATSFTTIKGEREVFKQIRYVITLDSDTQLPREAAKRLIGTIAHPLNAPLIDAEKGIVVKGYGILQPKISVSNASANQTFFSFLHGERSFLDLYSGATSNPYQDLFGRGIFTGKGIYDARVFDQLLRRRFPENAILSHDLLEGSFLRAGLVTDIELQDNYPSSFLSSISRSHRWVRGDWQLLPWLKKNAPNQDGQKTPLALPPITRWQMIDDLRHSLVAPSLLVLIGFGLLILPGQTAQLQPLHWAILGLLALGKGRKIRQSVKGGTALRHYLSRDLFTFLILPYQAITMVDAITRTLYRMKFSHRHLLEWVTAAETGKQVPNTLWRTWEKMGQGRALILLGSVLIWSKTPAALPWLLPLACFWLSAPFWVHLTAVPRKPRGTKLNQEEEVYVREVARRTWHFFEDLVGAGDNWLPPDNLQVNPDKGLAHRTSPTNIGLYLASIVTARDFGYITTGQMVKKLNQTVDTLGLLPRWQGHFYNWYDTVTLRPLLPMYVSTVDSGNLIVYLLTVKEALKEWQRHPWTKSLAQGLVDTARWEQKDGKTAAEYGAYFAPYVTTDPTLVEWYQLLQKAKKDELSPLSQGATAIHLQLEEMEWFFPWLTQLDAAGEDLVLKGELDAARDFSTVLAVADRFLPLYPETEVPALVERLALSKDRIDNFMVAGEHLIQELEALIVAHDFTPLYDRSRRLFAIGYNVSNQRLDSSFYNLLASEARQASFMAIALDQVPVKHWSAMSRTSTLVDRNPVLVSWTGTAFEYLMPLLVMTCHPNTLWERTYRLAVKSQINYGKAKKIPWGVSESGYYTFDHHLNYQYRAFGIPDLALKQGLEKESVVTPYATALAAMVAPKEAVANLRRLEAHDAYDEYGFYEALDFTPDRLPEKADYAVVKSYMAHHQGMSLLALGNLLHENAMHRRFLADPRIQGTDLLLHENIQAPTLVKTRKPSPNLLSGLRYLREEVSELRFIETFESPLPTASFLSNGRYLVMVSNSGGGFSKYDNLSLTNWEEDPIKDHHGTFFYIKNITDGQTWSPTFQPSRVHGESASMDANLDRIVFTRSDGTI
;
A
#
# COMPACT_ATOMS: atom_id res chain seq x y z
N MET A 1 -18.20 -5.77 -29.74
CA MET A 1 -17.62 -7.07 -30.19
C MET A 1 -16.38 -6.88 -31.07
N LEU A 2 -16.41 -5.98 -32.06
CA LEU A 2 -15.27 -5.70 -32.95
C LEU A 2 -13.96 -5.36 -32.21
N HIS A 3 -13.95 -4.42 -31.26
CA HIS A 3 -12.75 -4.12 -30.45
C HIS A 3 -12.14 -5.34 -29.76
N ALA A 4 -12.97 -6.25 -29.25
CA ALA A 4 -12.51 -7.48 -28.58
C ALA A 4 -12.03 -8.56 -29.56
N LEU A 5 -12.35 -8.44 -30.84
CA LEU A 5 -11.82 -9.29 -31.90
C LEU A 5 -10.46 -8.74 -32.37
N LEU A 6 -10.39 -7.42 -32.60
CA LEU A 6 -9.16 -6.73 -32.96
C LEU A 6 -8.05 -6.95 -31.91
N SER A 7 -8.36 -6.85 -30.62
CA SER A 7 -7.39 -7.06 -29.54
C SER A 7 -6.87 -8.50 -29.39
N ARG A 8 -7.42 -9.46 -30.15
CA ARG A 8 -6.90 -10.83 -30.23
C ARG A 8 -6.05 -11.08 -31.46
N VAL A 9 -6.32 -10.34 -32.53
CA VAL A 9 -5.63 -10.50 -33.82
C VAL A 9 -4.35 -9.67 -33.82
N PHE A 10 -4.40 -8.46 -33.29
CA PHE A 10 -3.26 -7.55 -33.26
C PHE A 10 -2.60 -7.58 -31.87
N PRO A 11 -1.29 -7.89 -31.80
CA PRO A 11 -0.58 -7.84 -30.54
C PRO A 11 -0.46 -6.37 -30.06
N PRO A 12 -0.43 -6.14 -28.74
CA PRO A 12 -0.23 -4.81 -28.20
C PRO A 12 1.10 -4.20 -28.68
N GLN A 13 1.06 -2.99 -29.24
CA GLN A 13 2.28 -2.29 -29.65
C GLN A 13 2.88 -1.48 -28.49
N ARG A 14 4.19 -1.66 -28.27
CA ARG A 14 4.97 -0.85 -27.32
C ARG A 14 5.70 0.26 -28.07
N LEU A 15 5.62 1.48 -27.55
CA LEU A 15 6.46 2.57 -28.05
C LEU A 15 7.90 2.40 -27.57
N PRO A 16 8.91 2.61 -28.43
CA PRO A 16 10.31 2.55 -28.04
C PRO A 16 10.65 3.68 -27.06
N LYS A 17 11.61 3.44 -26.16
CA LYS A 17 11.92 4.33 -25.04
C LYS A 17 13.42 4.39 -24.80
N ILE A 18 13.88 5.55 -24.36
CA ILE A 18 15.22 5.73 -23.79
C ILE A 18 15.11 5.58 -22.28
N GLU A 19 15.99 4.77 -21.70
CA GLU A 19 16.15 4.69 -20.25
C GLU A 19 17.24 5.67 -19.81
N PHE A 20 16.86 6.72 -19.10
CA PHE A 20 17.81 7.62 -18.47
C PHE A 20 18.20 7.03 -17.10
N GLU A 21 19.33 6.31 -17.03
CA GLU A 21 19.76 5.69 -15.77
C GLU A 21 20.13 6.73 -14.71
N GLN A 22 20.88 7.78 -15.11
CA GLN A 22 21.31 8.86 -14.24
C GLN A 22 20.31 10.03 -14.27
N GLU A 23 20.67 11.15 -14.90
CA GLU A 23 19.81 12.32 -15.07
C GLU A 23 19.18 12.37 -16.47
N ILE A 24 17.97 12.92 -16.56
CA ILE A 24 17.37 13.33 -17.85
C ILE A 24 18.26 14.38 -18.50
N PRO A 25 18.52 14.42 -19.82
CA PRO A 25 19.36 15.45 -20.43
C PRO A 25 18.69 16.84 -20.47
N LEU A 26 19.48 17.91 -20.52
CA LEU A 26 18.96 19.30 -20.55
C LEU A 26 17.94 19.52 -21.69
N ALA A 27 18.16 18.92 -22.85
CA ALA A 27 17.27 19.03 -24.01
C ALA A 27 15.89 18.39 -23.80
N ALA A 28 15.74 17.54 -22.78
CA ALA A 28 14.50 16.88 -22.40
C ALA A 28 13.95 17.39 -21.05
N SER A 29 14.38 18.58 -20.60
CA SER A 29 13.85 19.20 -19.38
C SER A 29 12.34 19.34 -19.47
N THR A 30 11.66 18.95 -18.40
CA THR A 30 10.21 18.75 -18.41
C THR A 30 9.55 19.44 -17.23
N MET A 31 8.39 20.04 -17.46
CA MET A 31 7.57 20.60 -16.38
C MET A 31 6.27 19.81 -16.21
N VAL A 32 6.02 19.31 -15.01
CA VAL A 32 4.76 18.73 -14.58
C VAL A 32 3.84 19.85 -14.14
N VAL A 33 2.68 19.99 -14.77
CA VAL A 33 1.73 21.08 -14.52
C VAL A 33 0.38 20.54 -14.04
N ILE A 34 -0.18 21.19 -13.02
CA ILE A 34 -1.52 20.91 -12.52
C ILE A 34 -2.40 22.16 -12.75
N PRO A 35 -3.13 22.24 -13.86
CA PRO A 35 -4.15 23.26 -14.08
C PRO A 35 -5.34 23.07 -13.13
N THR A 36 -5.55 24.03 -12.22
CA THR A 36 -6.61 23.97 -11.20
C THR A 36 -7.20 25.35 -10.88
N MET A 37 -8.20 25.42 -10.01
CA MET A 37 -8.72 26.68 -9.46
C MET A 37 -8.50 26.71 -7.95
N LEU A 38 -8.24 27.89 -7.40
CA LEU A 38 -8.13 28.09 -5.96
C LEU A 38 -9.53 28.24 -5.37
N THR A 39 -9.95 27.27 -4.56
CA THR A 39 -11.30 27.20 -3.97
C THR A 39 -11.30 27.48 -2.47
N SER A 40 -10.31 26.97 -1.74
CA SER A 40 -10.17 27.18 -0.29
C SER A 40 -8.70 27.05 0.13
N VAL A 41 -8.35 27.59 1.30
CA VAL A 41 -6.99 27.45 1.87
C VAL A 41 -6.64 25.98 2.12
N GLU A 42 -7.61 25.17 2.53
CA GLU A 42 -7.44 23.72 2.75
C GLU A 42 -7.12 22.99 1.44
N ASP A 43 -7.86 23.31 0.37
CA ASP A 43 -7.62 22.76 -0.96
C ASP A 43 -6.23 23.18 -1.49
N CYS A 44 -5.76 24.41 -1.17
CA CYS A 44 -4.41 24.87 -1.49
C CYS A 44 -3.34 24.02 -0.79
N LYS A 45 -3.50 23.76 0.51
CA LYS A 45 -2.59 22.89 1.28
C LYS A 45 -2.53 21.48 0.67
N HIS A 46 -3.67 20.93 0.27
CA HIS A 46 -3.74 19.63 -0.39
C HIS A 46 -3.02 19.61 -1.75
N LEU A 47 -3.18 20.67 -2.56
CA LEU A 47 -2.48 20.79 -3.86
C LEU A 47 -0.96 20.88 -3.68
N LEU A 48 -0.49 21.67 -2.71
CA LEU A 48 0.93 21.81 -2.38
C LEU A 48 1.51 20.48 -1.89
N ARG A 49 0.75 19.75 -1.07
CA ARG A 49 1.12 18.42 -0.61
C ARG A 49 1.25 17.44 -1.78
N ASN A 50 0.31 17.45 -2.72
CA ASN A 50 0.39 16.62 -3.92
C ASN A 50 1.64 16.94 -4.77
N LEU A 51 1.99 18.21 -4.92
CA LEU A 51 3.23 18.59 -5.62
C LEU A 51 4.48 18.02 -4.93
N GLU A 52 4.56 18.10 -3.61
CA GLU A 52 5.65 17.51 -2.83
C GLU A 52 5.75 16.00 -3.07
N VAL A 53 4.61 15.29 -3.02
CA VAL A 53 4.54 13.85 -3.28
C VAL A 53 5.00 13.52 -4.71
N TYR A 54 4.55 14.26 -5.72
CA TYR A 54 4.94 14.03 -7.11
C TYR A 54 6.42 14.30 -7.36
N HIS A 55 6.99 15.32 -6.71
CA HIS A 55 8.42 15.60 -6.72
C HIS A 55 9.22 14.45 -6.12
N LEU A 56 8.86 13.99 -4.92
CA LEU A 56 9.56 12.90 -4.24
C LEU A 56 9.45 11.57 -4.99
N ALA A 57 8.33 11.33 -5.68
CA ALA A 57 8.12 10.17 -6.52
C ALA A 57 8.88 10.24 -7.86
N ASN A 58 9.24 11.43 -8.35
CA ASN A 58 9.89 11.65 -9.64
C ASN A 58 11.06 12.63 -9.52
N ARG A 59 12.00 12.32 -8.63
CA ARG A 59 13.19 13.15 -8.39
C ARG A 59 14.12 13.12 -9.60
N ASP A 60 14.35 14.30 -10.17
CA ASP A 60 15.41 14.55 -11.14
C ASP A 60 15.65 16.09 -11.19
N PRO A 61 16.89 16.59 -11.28
CA PRO A 61 17.19 18.02 -11.40
C PRO A 61 16.59 18.73 -12.62
N ARG A 62 15.98 18.02 -13.56
CA ARG A 62 15.37 18.57 -14.79
C ARG A 62 13.88 18.25 -14.91
N ILE A 63 13.24 17.74 -13.84
CA ILE A 63 11.79 17.67 -13.71
C ILE A 63 11.33 18.77 -12.74
N TYR A 64 10.54 19.70 -13.25
CA TYR A 64 10.00 20.84 -12.52
C TYR A 64 8.50 20.66 -12.29
N PHE A 65 7.93 21.32 -11.29
CA PHE A 65 6.55 21.15 -10.86
C PHE A 65 5.84 22.50 -10.75
N ALA A 66 4.70 22.68 -11.39
CA ALA A 66 3.97 23.95 -11.39
C ALA A 66 2.47 23.79 -11.14
N LEU A 67 1.92 24.70 -10.33
CA LEU A 67 0.48 24.96 -10.30
C LEU A 67 0.14 26.05 -11.31
N LEU A 68 -0.79 25.75 -12.23
CA LEU A 68 -1.39 26.75 -13.11
C LEU A 68 -2.78 27.06 -12.54
N THR A 69 -2.98 28.25 -11.97
CA THR A 69 -4.17 28.53 -11.15
C THR A 69 -4.98 29.71 -11.68
N ASP A 70 -6.31 29.59 -11.54
CA ASP A 70 -7.26 30.69 -11.68
C ASP A 70 -8.06 30.80 -10.37
N PHE A 71 -8.77 31.91 -10.18
CA PHE A 71 -9.87 31.93 -9.20
C PHE A 71 -11.16 31.32 -9.77
N THR A 72 -12.10 31.01 -8.87
CA THR A 72 -13.47 30.60 -9.23
C THR A 72 -14.23 31.68 -9.97
N ASP A 73 -15.22 31.28 -10.77
CA ASP A 73 -16.09 32.16 -11.55
C ASP A 73 -16.82 33.16 -10.61
N ALA A 74 -16.83 34.46 -10.96
CA ALA A 74 -17.36 35.52 -10.10
C ALA A 74 -18.08 36.64 -10.88
N ALA A 75 -18.95 37.39 -10.20
CA ALA A 75 -19.64 38.56 -10.78
C ALA A 75 -18.73 39.80 -10.89
N LYS A 76 -17.61 39.83 -10.17
CA LYS A 76 -16.61 40.90 -10.18
C LYS A 76 -15.23 40.34 -10.53
N LYS A 77 -14.33 41.20 -11.03
CA LYS A 77 -12.95 40.82 -11.37
C LYS A 77 -12.18 40.29 -10.16
N GLU A 78 -12.32 40.96 -9.02
CA GLU A 78 -11.64 40.67 -7.75
C GLU A 78 -12.65 40.56 -6.61
N LEU A 79 -12.41 39.63 -5.68
CA LEU A 79 -13.14 39.40 -4.44
C LEU A 79 -12.19 39.56 -3.23
N PRO A 80 -12.70 39.96 -2.05
CA PRO A 80 -11.85 40.13 -0.86
C PRO A 80 -11.08 38.86 -0.45
N GLU A 81 -11.66 37.68 -0.67
CA GLU A 81 -11.08 36.38 -0.30
C GLU A 81 -9.93 35.93 -1.21
N ASP A 82 -9.83 36.51 -2.42
CA ASP A 82 -8.85 36.11 -3.45
C ASP A 82 -7.41 36.28 -2.96
N ALA A 83 -7.13 37.37 -2.22
CA ALA A 83 -5.80 37.67 -1.69
C ALA A 83 -5.35 36.59 -0.70
N THR A 84 -6.25 36.14 0.18
CA THR A 84 -5.97 35.09 1.18
C THR A 84 -5.64 33.76 0.50
N LEU A 85 -6.39 33.38 -0.53
CA LEU A 85 -6.15 32.15 -1.29
C LEU A 85 -4.82 32.19 -2.05
N LEU A 86 -4.53 33.31 -2.70
CA LEU A 86 -3.30 33.47 -3.46
C LEU A 86 -2.07 33.49 -2.55
N ASN A 87 -2.13 34.20 -1.42
CA ASN A 87 -1.03 34.24 -0.45
C ASN A 87 -0.72 32.85 0.11
N ALA A 88 -1.75 32.07 0.47
CA ALA A 88 -1.56 30.70 0.93
C ALA A 88 -0.82 29.82 -0.10
N ALA A 89 -1.13 29.98 -1.40
CA ALA A 89 -0.43 29.27 -2.46
C ALA A 89 1.02 29.77 -2.66
N VAL A 90 1.25 31.08 -2.58
CA VAL A 90 2.58 31.71 -2.70
C VAL A 90 3.52 31.27 -1.57
N GLU A 91 3.07 31.38 -0.33
CA GLU A 91 3.82 30.97 0.87
C GLU A 91 4.11 29.46 0.85
N GLY A 92 3.13 28.66 0.42
CA GLY A 92 3.29 27.23 0.25
C GLY A 92 4.41 26.85 -0.72
N ILE A 93 4.47 27.49 -1.89
CA ILE A 93 5.52 27.24 -2.88
C ILE A 93 6.89 27.71 -2.39
N ALA A 94 6.96 28.84 -1.68
CA ALA A 94 8.19 29.31 -1.06
C ALA A 94 8.71 28.29 -0.04
N THR A 95 7.83 27.79 0.83
CA THR A 95 8.13 26.75 1.83
C THR A 95 8.63 25.46 1.17
N LEU A 96 8.00 25.02 0.08
CA LEU A 96 8.43 23.82 -0.64
C LEU A 96 9.82 23.97 -1.27
N ASN A 97 10.12 25.12 -1.89
CA ASN A 97 11.45 25.38 -2.46
C ASN A 97 12.54 25.53 -1.39
N GLN A 98 12.20 26.05 -0.21
CA GLN A 98 13.13 26.10 0.93
C GLN A 98 13.42 24.70 1.48
N ARG A 99 12.40 23.86 1.60
CA ARG A 99 12.53 22.49 2.10
C ARG A 99 13.28 21.56 1.14
N HIS A 100 13.07 21.73 -0.17
CA HIS A 100 13.69 20.92 -1.21
C HIS A 100 14.55 21.82 -2.11
N PRO A 101 15.77 22.18 -1.68
CA PRO A 101 16.65 23.04 -2.45
C PRO A 101 17.11 22.34 -3.73
N HIS A 102 17.13 23.07 -4.84
CA HIS A 102 17.58 22.52 -6.11
C HIS A 102 19.12 22.42 -6.15
N PRO A 103 19.71 21.30 -6.57
CA PRO A 103 21.16 21.08 -6.52
C PRO A 103 21.97 22.03 -7.42
N LYS A 104 21.34 22.56 -8.49
CA LYS A 104 21.96 23.51 -9.43
C LYS A 104 21.58 24.98 -9.16
N GLY A 105 21.16 25.31 -7.94
CA GLY A 105 20.82 26.68 -7.53
C GLY A 105 19.58 27.26 -8.22
N LYS A 106 18.60 26.41 -8.53
CA LYS A 106 17.32 26.79 -9.14
C LYS A 106 16.13 26.59 -8.18
N THR A 107 14.90 26.68 -8.68
CA THR A 107 13.67 26.25 -7.96
C THR A 107 13.02 25.02 -8.62
N TYR A 108 12.49 24.08 -7.82
CA TYR A 108 11.70 22.94 -8.32
C TYR A 108 10.22 23.28 -8.51
N PHE A 109 9.66 24.10 -7.62
CA PHE A 109 8.24 24.36 -7.53
C PHE A 109 7.89 25.76 -8.03
N PHE A 110 6.82 25.85 -8.82
CA PHE A 110 6.36 27.06 -9.46
C PHE A 110 4.87 27.28 -9.21
N LEU A 111 4.48 28.56 -9.12
CA LEU A 111 3.08 28.98 -9.17
C LEU A 111 2.93 30.00 -10.28
N LEU A 112 1.99 29.75 -11.18
CA LEU A 112 1.58 30.70 -12.20
C LEU A 112 0.07 30.92 -12.05
N HIS A 113 -0.28 32.11 -11.56
CA HIS A 113 -1.67 32.49 -11.30
C HIS A 113 -2.15 33.53 -12.32
N ARG A 114 -3.36 33.32 -12.85
CA ARG A 114 -4.00 34.21 -13.83
C ARG A 114 -5.13 35.02 -13.22
N GLU A 115 -5.26 36.26 -13.67
CA GLU A 115 -6.42 37.10 -13.33
C GLU A 115 -7.70 36.64 -14.04
N ARG A 116 -8.87 36.97 -13.46
CA ARG A 116 -10.15 36.79 -14.14
C ARG A 116 -10.28 37.77 -15.32
N LYS A 117 -10.75 37.29 -16.47
CA LYS A 117 -11.15 38.12 -17.61
C LYS A 117 -12.67 38.08 -17.77
N TYR A 118 -13.25 39.21 -18.16
CA TYR A 118 -14.70 39.28 -18.40
C TYR A 118 -15.04 38.49 -19.66
N ASN A 119 -15.95 37.52 -19.53
CA ASN A 119 -16.44 36.73 -20.65
C ASN A 119 -17.83 37.23 -21.08
N PRO A 120 -17.96 37.93 -22.22
CA PRO A 120 -19.24 38.47 -22.66
C PRO A 120 -20.26 37.41 -23.06
N GLN A 121 -19.83 36.18 -23.42
CA GLN A 121 -20.74 35.08 -23.77
C GLN A 121 -21.32 34.37 -22.53
N GLU A 122 -20.63 34.45 -21.40
CA GLU A 122 -21.04 33.85 -20.13
C GLU A 122 -21.62 34.89 -19.16
N GLY A 123 -21.31 36.18 -19.35
CA GLY A 123 -21.78 37.28 -18.50
C GLY A 123 -21.10 37.35 -17.13
N ILE A 124 -19.92 36.73 -16.99
CA ILE A 124 -19.20 36.58 -15.71
C ILE A 124 -17.69 36.82 -15.89
N TRP A 125 -17.01 37.11 -14.78
CA TRP A 125 -15.55 37.13 -14.72
C TRP A 125 -15.04 35.72 -14.42
N MET A 126 -14.19 35.19 -15.30
CA MET A 126 -13.69 33.82 -15.20
C MET A 126 -12.26 33.70 -15.76
N GLY A 127 -11.59 32.59 -15.48
CA GLY A 127 -10.32 32.26 -16.14
C GLY A 127 -10.52 32.02 -17.64
N TRP A 128 -9.77 32.75 -18.49
CA TRP A 128 -9.87 32.62 -19.95
C TRP A 128 -9.63 31.16 -20.38
N GLU A 129 -10.57 30.60 -21.16
CA GLU A 129 -10.52 29.23 -21.73
C GLU A 129 -10.27 28.09 -20.71
N ARG A 130 -10.44 28.35 -19.40
CA ARG A 130 -10.19 27.41 -18.29
C ARG A 130 -8.89 26.60 -18.46
N LYS A 131 -8.95 25.26 -18.41
CA LYS A 131 -7.79 24.36 -18.51
C LYS A 131 -7.04 24.55 -19.84
N ARG A 132 -7.75 24.63 -20.97
CA ARG A 132 -7.15 24.90 -22.29
C ARG A 132 -6.38 26.20 -22.29
N GLY A 133 -6.99 27.27 -21.76
CA GLY A 133 -6.37 28.59 -21.70
C GLY A 133 -5.09 28.61 -20.87
N LYS A 134 -5.13 27.99 -19.68
CA LYS A 134 -3.95 27.84 -18.81
C LYS A 134 -2.79 27.20 -19.56
N LEU A 135 -3.05 26.08 -20.24
CA LEU A 135 -2.02 25.35 -20.99
C LEU A 135 -1.55 26.13 -22.22
N THR A 136 -2.47 26.80 -22.94
CA THR A 136 -2.13 27.58 -24.14
C THR A 136 -1.23 28.77 -23.79
N GLU A 137 -1.63 29.61 -22.82
CA GLU A 137 -0.79 30.74 -22.40
C GLU A 137 0.53 30.27 -21.78
N PHE A 138 0.52 29.16 -21.03
CA PHE A 138 1.74 28.60 -20.48
C PHE A 138 2.70 28.14 -21.58
N ASN A 139 2.21 27.45 -22.61
CA ASN A 139 3.04 27.03 -23.74
C ASN A 139 3.57 28.22 -24.54
N SER A 140 2.78 29.27 -24.74
CA SER A 140 3.24 30.52 -25.36
C SER A 140 4.30 31.22 -24.50
N LEU A 141 4.15 31.21 -23.17
CA LEU A 141 5.17 31.72 -22.24
C LEU A 141 6.49 30.94 -22.36
N LEU A 142 6.43 29.61 -22.45
CA LEU A 142 7.62 28.77 -22.71
C LEU A 142 8.25 29.04 -24.08
N ALA A 143 7.46 29.46 -25.08
CA ALA A 143 7.92 29.85 -26.40
C ALA A 143 8.51 31.27 -26.46
N GLY A 144 8.46 32.04 -25.36
CA GLY A 144 9.05 33.37 -25.24
C GLY A 144 8.05 34.53 -25.30
N GLU A 145 6.74 34.26 -25.26
CA GLU A 145 5.75 35.34 -25.20
C GLU A 145 5.56 35.89 -23.79
N GLU A 146 5.61 37.22 -23.66
CA GLU A 146 5.40 37.88 -22.38
C GLU A 146 3.95 38.37 -22.20
N ALA A 147 3.19 38.50 -23.29
CA ALA A 147 1.81 38.97 -23.30
C ALA A 147 0.82 37.87 -22.85
N THR A 148 0.84 37.53 -21.56
CA THR A 148 -0.05 36.52 -20.94
C THR A 148 -0.86 37.12 -19.80
N SER A 149 -1.93 36.43 -19.38
CA SER A 149 -2.72 36.83 -18.21
C SER A 149 -2.15 36.36 -16.85
N PHE A 150 -0.93 35.79 -16.84
CA PHE A 150 -0.25 35.40 -15.61
C PHE A 150 0.25 36.64 -14.85
N THR A 151 -0.49 37.07 -13.82
CA THR A 151 -0.16 38.24 -13.01
C THR A 151 0.87 37.91 -11.93
N THR A 152 0.81 36.70 -11.36
CA THR A 152 1.73 36.24 -10.31
C THR A 152 2.46 35.00 -10.77
N ILE A 153 3.79 35.11 -10.89
CA ILE A 153 4.69 33.99 -11.19
C ILE A 153 5.71 33.89 -10.05
N LYS A 154 5.72 32.75 -9.36
CA LYS A 154 6.73 32.41 -8.33
C LYS A 154 7.58 31.25 -8.81
N GLY A 155 8.89 31.34 -8.58
CA GLY A 155 9.93 30.45 -9.11
C GLY A 155 10.80 31.15 -10.17
N GLU A 156 11.91 30.52 -10.54
CA GLU A 156 12.91 31.08 -11.46
C GLU A 156 12.52 30.99 -12.94
N ARG A 157 12.20 32.15 -13.54
CA ARG A 157 11.74 32.23 -14.94
C ARG A 157 12.77 31.77 -15.98
N GLU A 158 14.06 31.82 -15.68
CA GLU A 158 15.11 31.35 -16.60
C GLU A 158 15.01 29.86 -16.94
N VAL A 159 14.31 29.08 -16.10
CA VAL A 159 14.01 27.66 -16.36
C VAL A 159 13.11 27.50 -17.58
N PHE A 160 12.20 28.43 -17.86
CA PHE A 160 11.19 28.31 -18.92
C PHE A 160 11.80 28.12 -20.32
N LYS A 161 12.92 28.80 -20.62
CA LYS A 161 13.63 28.68 -21.90
C LYS A 161 14.18 27.26 -22.15
N GLN A 162 14.36 26.49 -21.09
CA GLN A 162 14.96 25.16 -21.10
C GLN A 162 13.91 24.05 -21.20
N ILE A 163 12.65 24.32 -20.84
CA ILE A 163 11.58 23.33 -20.87
C ILE A 163 11.26 22.96 -22.32
N ARG A 164 11.32 21.66 -22.62
CA ARG A 164 10.92 21.11 -23.92
C ARG A 164 9.57 20.41 -23.83
N TYR A 165 9.37 19.63 -22.78
CA TYR A 165 8.16 18.82 -22.60
C TYR A 165 7.33 19.30 -21.41
N VAL A 166 6.03 19.09 -21.49
CA VAL A 166 5.10 19.36 -20.40
C VAL A 166 4.27 18.11 -20.12
N ILE A 167 4.18 17.74 -18.84
CA ILE A 167 3.29 16.69 -18.35
C ILE A 167 2.08 17.39 -17.71
N THR A 168 0.91 17.29 -18.32
CA THR A 168 -0.32 17.84 -17.74
C THR A 168 -1.06 16.77 -16.93
N LEU A 169 -1.50 17.13 -15.72
CA LEU A 169 -2.27 16.30 -14.81
C LEU A 169 -3.56 17.03 -14.38
N ASP A 170 -4.59 16.30 -13.98
CA ASP A 170 -5.70 16.94 -13.25
C ASP A 170 -5.38 16.98 -11.74
N SER A 171 -6.13 17.78 -10.98
CA SER A 171 -5.96 17.90 -9.52
C SER A 171 -6.21 16.58 -8.77
N ASP A 172 -6.93 15.62 -9.37
CA ASP A 172 -7.23 14.30 -8.83
C ASP A 172 -6.41 13.16 -9.45
N THR A 173 -5.45 13.48 -10.33
CA THR A 173 -4.58 12.49 -10.98
C THR A 173 -3.32 12.26 -10.16
N GLN A 174 -3.07 11.01 -9.78
CA GLN A 174 -1.84 10.60 -9.11
C GLN A 174 -0.77 10.25 -10.13
N LEU A 175 0.42 10.84 -9.96
CA LEU A 175 1.63 10.54 -10.73
C LEU A 175 2.48 9.51 -9.96
N PRO A 176 2.53 8.24 -10.39
CA PRO A 176 3.32 7.22 -9.69
C PRO A 176 4.82 7.47 -9.73
N ARG A 177 5.55 6.79 -8.85
CA ARG A 177 7.02 6.81 -8.84
C ARG A 177 7.61 6.39 -10.19
N GLU A 178 8.63 7.13 -10.62
CA GLU A 178 9.32 7.00 -11.93
C GLU A 178 8.46 7.20 -13.20
N ALA A 179 7.15 7.44 -13.09
CA ALA A 179 6.27 7.56 -14.24
C ALA A 179 6.64 8.73 -15.16
N ALA A 180 7.03 9.88 -14.61
CA ALA A 180 7.47 11.03 -15.39
C ALA A 180 8.76 10.73 -16.17
N LYS A 181 9.77 10.15 -15.51
CA LYS A 181 11.05 9.78 -16.16
C LYS A 181 10.82 8.82 -17.33
N ARG A 182 9.94 7.82 -17.15
CA ARG A 182 9.56 6.87 -18.21
C ARG A 182 8.77 7.54 -19.35
N LEU A 183 7.90 8.51 -19.06
CA LEU A 183 7.18 9.28 -20.08
C LEU A 183 8.13 10.14 -20.92
N ILE A 184 9.07 10.83 -20.26
CA ILE A 184 10.10 11.65 -20.88
C ILE A 184 10.99 10.79 -21.78
N GLY A 185 11.46 9.64 -21.29
CA GLY A 185 12.21 8.67 -22.08
C GLY A 185 11.45 8.12 -23.28
N THR A 186 10.11 8.05 -23.21
CA THR A 186 9.27 7.63 -24.33
C THR A 186 9.17 8.72 -25.39
N ILE A 187 8.79 9.95 -25.02
CA ILE A 187 8.60 11.04 -26.01
C ILE A 187 9.92 11.50 -26.62
N ALA A 188 11.02 11.44 -25.87
CA ALA A 188 12.35 11.83 -26.34
C ALA A 188 12.98 10.82 -27.33
N HIS A 189 12.42 9.61 -27.44
CA HIS A 189 12.96 8.59 -28.33
C HIS A 189 12.85 9.03 -29.81
N PRO A 190 13.92 8.96 -30.64
CA PRO A 190 13.91 9.46 -32.02
C PRO A 190 12.79 8.92 -32.91
N LEU A 191 12.40 7.65 -32.76
CA LEU A 191 11.27 7.06 -33.50
C LEU A 191 9.90 7.66 -33.15
N ASN A 192 9.79 8.32 -31.99
CA ASN A 192 8.58 8.99 -31.54
C ASN A 192 8.59 10.50 -31.85
N ALA A 193 9.71 11.05 -32.34
CA ALA A 193 9.84 12.48 -32.62
C ALA A 193 8.79 12.96 -33.65
N PRO A 194 8.05 14.05 -33.37
CA PRO A 194 6.97 14.51 -34.24
C PRO A 194 7.52 15.12 -35.55
N LEU A 195 6.98 14.66 -36.69
CA LEU A 195 7.18 15.27 -37.99
C LEU A 195 5.93 16.08 -38.35
N ILE A 196 6.08 17.39 -38.49
CA ILE A 196 5.00 18.32 -38.82
C ILE A 196 4.89 18.46 -40.35
N ASP A 197 3.68 18.37 -40.86
CA ASP A 197 3.33 18.79 -42.22
C ASP A 197 2.81 20.23 -42.16
N ALA A 198 3.59 21.18 -42.68
CA ALA A 198 3.30 22.60 -42.59
C ALA A 198 2.05 23.01 -43.39
N GLU A 199 1.75 22.33 -44.50
CA GLU A 199 0.56 22.61 -45.31
C GLU A 199 -0.71 22.11 -44.62
N LYS A 200 -0.64 20.92 -44.04
CA LYS A 200 -1.78 20.30 -43.35
C LYS A 200 -1.97 20.80 -41.92
N GLY A 201 -0.93 21.37 -41.31
CA GLY A 201 -0.93 21.84 -39.93
C GLY A 201 -1.17 20.72 -38.92
N ILE A 202 -0.61 19.53 -39.16
CA ILE A 202 -0.75 18.35 -38.29
C ILE A 202 0.57 17.58 -38.18
N VAL A 203 0.69 16.76 -37.14
CA VAL A 203 1.76 15.77 -37.02
C VAL A 203 1.42 14.52 -37.87
N VAL A 204 2.26 14.22 -38.86
CA VAL A 204 2.06 13.10 -39.78
C VAL A 204 2.83 11.84 -39.37
N LYS A 205 4.01 11.99 -38.74
CA LYS A 205 4.86 10.88 -38.23
C LYS A 205 5.31 11.18 -36.80
N GLY A 206 5.59 10.14 -36.01
CA GLY A 206 5.88 10.29 -34.58
C GLY A 206 4.67 10.77 -33.79
N TYR A 207 4.91 11.40 -32.65
CA TYR A 207 3.89 11.79 -31.69
C TYR A 207 4.24 13.15 -31.08
N GLY A 208 3.34 14.13 -31.20
CA GLY A 208 3.45 15.41 -30.49
C GLY A 208 2.93 15.34 -29.06
N ILE A 209 2.12 14.31 -28.75
CA ILE A 209 1.55 14.06 -27.43
C ILE A 209 1.43 12.55 -27.17
N LEU A 210 1.72 12.16 -25.94
CA LEU A 210 1.62 10.79 -25.47
C LEU A 210 0.69 10.72 -24.26
N GLN A 211 -0.34 9.90 -24.39
CA GLN A 211 -1.32 9.57 -23.36
C GLN A 211 -0.87 8.30 -22.62
N PRO A 212 -0.59 8.35 -21.31
CA PRO A 212 -0.45 7.14 -20.50
C PRO A 212 -1.80 6.46 -20.29
N LYS A 213 -1.78 5.17 -19.91
CA LYS A 213 -2.96 4.45 -19.46
C LYS A 213 -3.55 5.14 -18.23
N ILE A 214 -4.83 5.45 -18.25
CA ILE A 214 -5.54 6.00 -17.08
C ILE A 214 -6.31 4.86 -16.39
N SER A 215 -6.09 4.74 -15.09
CA SER A 215 -6.62 3.70 -14.23
C SER A 215 -7.41 4.31 -13.09
N VAL A 216 -8.32 3.55 -12.48
CA VAL A 216 -9.08 4.01 -11.32
C VAL A 216 -8.33 3.64 -10.04
N SER A 217 -8.14 4.61 -9.14
CA SER A 217 -7.51 4.36 -7.84
C SER A 217 -8.32 3.35 -7.01
N ASN A 218 -7.64 2.39 -6.38
CA ASN A 218 -8.30 1.34 -5.59
C ASN A 218 -9.09 1.91 -4.40
N ALA A 219 -8.59 3.00 -3.81
CA ALA A 219 -9.28 3.71 -2.74
C ALA A 219 -10.63 4.25 -3.23
N SER A 220 -10.67 4.99 -4.34
CA SER A 220 -11.92 5.54 -4.89
C SER A 220 -12.88 4.46 -5.38
N ALA A 221 -12.37 3.38 -5.97
CA ALA A 221 -13.17 2.24 -6.42
C ALA A 221 -13.90 1.50 -5.29
N ASN A 222 -13.44 1.61 -4.02
CA ASN A 222 -14.04 0.89 -2.90
C ASN A 222 -14.82 1.79 -1.92
N GLN A 223 -14.92 3.09 -2.18
CA GLN A 223 -15.60 4.03 -1.27
C GLN A 223 -17.07 3.67 -1.03
N THR A 224 -17.78 3.27 -2.08
CA THR A 224 -19.23 3.01 -2.06
C THR A 224 -19.57 1.73 -2.82
N PHE A 225 -20.81 1.24 -2.72
CA PHE A 225 -21.21 0.10 -3.55
C PHE A 225 -21.31 0.48 -5.04
N PHE A 226 -21.70 1.72 -5.36
CA PHE A 226 -21.72 2.24 -6.73
C PHE A 226 -20.32 2.24 -7.37
N SER A 227 -19.34 2.87 -6.71
CA SER A 227 -17.95 2.89 -7.18
C SER A 227 -17.36 1.48 -7.26
N PHE A 228 -17.72 0.59 -6.34
CA PHE A 228 -17.32 -0.82 -6.38
C PHE A 228 -17.89 -1.60 -7.57
N LEU A 229 -19.11 -1.28 -8.02
CA LEU A 229 -19.75 -1.93 -9.16
C LEU A 229 -19.24 -1.37 -10.51
N HIS A 230 -19.04 -0.05 -10.60
CA HIS A 230 -18.77 0.65 -11.86
C HIS A 230 -17.33 1.09 -12.06
N GLY A 231 -16.57 1.32 -11.00
CA GLY A 231 -15.13 1.54 -11.09
C GLY A 231 -14.49 0.27 -11.65
N GLU A 232 -14.04 0.32 -12.91
CA GLU A 232 -13.27 -0.79 -13.47
C GLU A 232 -12.03 -0.94 -12.58
N ARG A 233 -11.93 -2.07 -11.87
CA ARG A 233 -10.81 -2.36 -10.98
C ARG A 233 -9.53 -2.38 -11.80
N SER A 234 -8.79 -1.31 -11.69
CA SER A 234 -7.51 -1.16 -12.35
C SER A 234 -6.49 -1.16 -11.23
N PHE A 235 -6.02 -2.35 -10.90
CA PHE A 235 -4.84 -2.49 -10.06
C PHE A 235 -3.63 -2.03 -10.88
N LEU A 236 -2.63 -1.46 -10.22
CA LEU A 236 -1.42 -1.00 -10.90
C LEU A 236 -0.83 -2.17 -11.67
N ASP A 237 -0.90 -2.13 -12.98
CA ASP A 237 -0.53 -3.25 -13.83
C ASP A 237 0.93 -3.12 -14.23
N LEU A 238 1.80 -3.16 -13.23
CA LEU A 238 3.26 -3.02 -13.38
C LEU A 238 3.88 -4.14 -14.22
N TYR A 239 3.17 -5.28 -14.34
CA TYR A 239 3.74 -6.57 -14.75
C TYR A 239 3.18 -7.09 -16.06
N SER A 240 1.88 -6.89 -16.29
CA SER A 240 1.24 -7.06 -17.57
C SER A 240 1.89 -6.07 -18.54
N GLY A 241 2.52 -6.59 -19.58
CA GLY A 241 2.94 -5.75 -20.69
C GLY A 241 1.77 -4.95 -21.27
N ALA A 242 2.11 -3.95 -22.09
CA ALA A 242 1.19 -3.19 -22.93
C ALA A 242 -0.22 -3.79 -23.08
N THR A 243 -1.24 -3.12 -22.55
CA THR A 243 -2.64 -3.51 -22.77
C THR A 243 -3.04 -3.18 -24.21
N SER A 244 -3.64 -4.14 -24.93
CA SER A 244 -4.11 -3.90 -26.29
C SER A 244 -5.13 -2.77 -26.34
N ASN A 245 -4.91 -1.82 -27.25
CA ASN A 245 -5.87 -0.80 -27.64
C ASN A 245 -5.98 -0.79 -29.16
N PRO A 246 -7.14 -1.10 -29.75
CA PRO A 246 -7.30 -1.19 -31.20
C PRO A 246 -6.87 0.06 -31.97
N TYR A 247 -7.03 1.27 -31.40
CA TYR A 247 -6.60 2.50 -32.06
C TYR A 247 -5.07 2.59 -32.16
N GLN A 248 -4.37 2.24 -31.08
CA GLN A 248 -2.91 2.26 -31.06
C GLN A 248 -2.33 1.08 -31.83
N ASP A 249 -2.85 -0.13 -31.63
CA ASP A 249 -2.28 -1.36 -32.18
C ASP A 249 -2.45 -1.45 -33.70
N LEU A 250 -3.57 -0.93 -34.24
CA LEU A 250 -3.88 -0.99 -35.67
C LEU A 250 -3.50 0.30 -36.42
N PHE A 251 -3.77 1.46 -35.84
CA PHE A 251 -3.61 2.76 -36.51
C PHE A 251 -2.45 3.60 -35.97
N GLY A 252 -1.74 3.12 -34.94
CA GLY A 252 -0.65 3.84 -34.30
C GLY A 252 -1.10 5.19 -33.71
N ARG A 253 -2.36 5.29 -33.24
CA ARG A 253 -2.95 6.50 -32.65
C ARG A 253 -3.71 6.19 -31.36
N GLY A 254 -3.48 6.96 -30.31
CA GLY A 254 -4.25 6.96 -29.08
C GLY A 254 -5.39 7.99 -29.09
N ILE A 255 -6.13 8.05 -27.98
CA ILE A 255 -7.08 9.14 -27.67
C ILE A 255 -6.48 9.91 -26.50
N PHE A 256 -6.28 11.21 -26.66
CA PHE A 256 -5.83 12.07 -25.57
C PHE A 256 -7.01 12.46 -24.69
N THR A 257 -6.85 12.32 -23.38
CA THR A 257 -7.91 12.58 -22.37
C THR A 257 -7.47 13.67 -21.40
N GLY A 258 -6.66 14.62 -21.87
CA GLY A 258 -6.23 15.79 -21.11
C GLY A 258 -5.09 15.52 -20.11
N LYS A 259 -4.49 14.33 -20.14
CA LYS A 259 -3.46 13.89 -19.18
C LYS A 259 -2.34 13.20 -19.91
N GLY A 260 -1.10 13.60 -19.68
CA GLY A 260 0.04 12.99 -20.37
C GLY A 260 1.13 13.99 -20.70
N ILE A 261 2.08 13.55 -21.52
CA ILE A 261 3.26 14.33 -21.89
C ILE A 261 3.15 14.83 -23.33
N TYR A 262 3.51 16.09 -23.57
CA TYR A 262 3.56 16.66 -24.91
C TYR A 262 4.78 17.55 -25.11
N ASP A 263 5.12 17.77 -26.38
CA ASP A 263 6.14 18.73 -26.80
C ASP A 263 5.56 20.15 -26.82
N ALA A 264 6.01 21.02 -25.92
CA ALA A 264 5.42 22.34 -25.72
C ALA A 264 5.52 23.23 -26.96
N ARG A 265 6.63 23.10 -27.72
CA ARG A 265 6.86 23.92 -28.92
C ARG A 265 5.97 23.46 -30.08
N VAL A 266 5.83 22.14 -30.25
CA VAL A 266 4.94 21.58 -31.28
C VAL A 266 3.48 21.86 -30.95
N PHE A 267 3.12 21.80 -29.67
CA PHE A 267 1.79 22.16 -29.17
C PHE A 267 1.47 23.62 -29.52
N ASP A 268 2.33 24.56 -29.12
CA ASP A 268 2.14 25.99 -29.40
C ASP A 268 2.08 26.27 -30.90
N GLN A 269 3.04 25.75 -31.68
CA GLN A 269 3.13 25.96 -33.13
C GLN A 269 1.85 25.53 -33.88
N LEU A 270 1.21 24.43 -33.49
CA LEU A 270 0.05 23.89 -34.20
C LEU A 270 -1.31 24.39 -33.68
N LEU A 271 -1.41 24.69 -32.39
CA LEU A 271 -2.71 24.89 -31.73
C LEU A 271 -2.99 26.33 -31.30
N ARG A 272 -1.99 27.18 -31.12
CA ARG A 272 -2.12 28.49 -30.47
C ARG A 272 -3.28 29.35 -30.98
N ARG A 273 -3.47 29.44 -32.30
CA ARG A 273 -4.58 30.19 -32.92
C ARG A 273 -5.58 29.30 -33.67
N ARG A 274 -5.52 27.98 -33.46
CA ARG A 274 -6.29 27.00 -34.24
C ARG A 274 -7.75 26.95 -33.85
N PHE A 275 -8.06 27.23 -32.59
CA PHE A 275 -9.38 27.03 -32.01
C PHE A 275 -10.10 28.35 -31.73
N PRO A 276 -11.41 28.45 -32.04
CA PRO A 276 -12.22 29.60 -31.67
C PRO A 276 -12.28 29.77 -30.15
N GLU A 277 -12.43 31.01 -29.71
CA GLU A 277 -12.66 31.32 -28.31
C GLU A 277 -14.10 31.00 -27.89
N ASN A 278 -14.26 30.60 -26.63
CA ASN A 278 -15.51 30.34 -25.93
C ASN A 278 -16.40 29.26 -26.55
N ALA A 279 -15.84 28.37 -27.39
CA ALA A 279 -16.61 27.43 -28.19
C ALA A 279 -16.35 25.94 -27.87
N ILE A 280 -15.23 25.59 -27.24
CA ILE A 280 -14.78 24.20 -27.08
C ILE A 280 -14.64 23.84 -25.60
N LEU A 281 -15.57 23.03 -25.10
CA LEU A 281 -15.52 22.49 -23.74
C LEU A 281 -14.58 21.27 -23.65
N SER A 282 -14.63 20.35 -24.63
CA SER A 282 -13.79 19.15 -24.71
C SER A 282 -12.70 19.31 -25.76
N HIS A 283 -11.57 19.91 -25.36
CA HIS A 283 -10.44 20.20 -26.25
C HIS A 283 -9.51 18.99 -26.41
N ASP A 284 -9.43 18.12 -25.40
CA ASP A 284 -8.47 17.00 -25.33
C ASP A 284 -8.44 16.15 -26.61
N LEU A 285 -9.61 15.71 -27.11
CA LEU A 285 -9.70 14.90 -28.32
C LEU A 285 -9.17 15.64 -29.56
N LEU A 286 -9.46 16.94 -29.69
CA LEU A 286 -8.98 17.76 -30.80
C LEU A 286 -7.46 17.98 -30.71
N GLU A 287 -6.93 18.31 -29.55
CA GLU A 287 -5.49 18.50 -29.37
C GLU A 287 -4.72 17.23 -29.77
N GLY A 288 -5.19 16.06 -29.30
CA GLY A 288 -4.65 14.77 -29.70
C GLY A 288 -4.81 14.45 -31.20
N SER A 289 -5.82 15.02 -31.85
CA SER A 289 -6.07 14.87 -33.29
C SER A 289 -5.01 15.56 -34.13
N PHE A 290 -4.66 16.81 -33.81
CA PHE A 290 -3.64 17.60 -34.53
C PHE A 290 -2.23 17.17 -34.18
N LEU A 291 -1.96 16.87 -32.91
CA LEU A 291 -0.63 16.47 -32.42
C LEU A 291 -0.30 15.01 -32.66
N ARG A 292 -1.26 14.22 -33.17
CA ARG A 292 -1.17 12.77 -33.29
C ARG A 292 -0.84 12.13 -31.93
N ALA A 293 -1.87 11.90 -31.12
CA ALA A 293 -1.73 11.23 -29.83
C ALA A 293 -1.22 9.80 -29.99
N GLY A 294 -0.25 9.40 -29.17
CA GLY A 294 0.18 8.01 -28.99
C GLY A 294 -0.24 7.50 -27.62
N LEU A 295 -0.65 6.23 -27.52
CA LEU A 295 -0.96 5.60 -26.24
C LEU A 295 0.25 4.85 -25.69
N VAL A 296 0.69 5.21 -24.48
CA VAL A 296 1.73 4.50 -23.73
C VAL A 296 1.06 3.54 -22.76
N THR A 297 0.96 2.28 -23.17
CA THR A 297 0.14 1.25 -22.52
C THR A 297 0.78 0.60 -21.29
N ASP A 298 2.09 0.79 -21.10
CA ASP A 298 2.89 0.23 -20.00
C ASP A 298 3.28 1.27 -18.93
N ILE A 299 2.83 2.52 -19.08
CA ILE A 299 2.91 3.57 -18.05
C ILE A 299 1.48 3.94 -17.66
N GLU A 300 1.21 3.95 -16.36
CA GLU A 300 -0.13 4.14 -15.81
C GLU A 300 -0.16 5.37 -14.91
N LEU A 301 -1.23 6.15 -15.02
CA LEU A 301 -1.62 7.18 -14.04
C LEU A 301 -2.94 6.74 -13.39
N GLN A 302 -3.17 7.16 -12.14
CA GLN A 302 -4.41 6.84 -11.43
C GLN A 302 -5.30 8.07 -11.25
N ASP A 303 -6.59 7.89 -11.50
CA ASP A 303 -7.65 8.87 -11.30
C ASP A 303 -8.66 8.37 -10.27
N ASN A 304 -9.35 9.31 -9.63
CA ASN A 304 -10.47 8.99 -8.76
C ASN A 304 -11.75 8.73 -9.58
N TYR A 305 -12.47 7.66 -9.22
CA TYR A 305 -13.79 7.38 -9.76
C TYR A 305 -14.89 8.01 -8.89
N PRO A 306 -15.99 8.51 -9.48
CA PRO A 306 -17.10 9.08 -8.72
C PRO A 306 -17.69 8.12 -7.68
N SER A 307 -17.89 8.61 -6.45
CA SER A 307 -18.45 7.83 -5.34
C SER A 307 -19.96 7.57 -5.48
N SER A 308 -20.67 8.33 -6.30
CA SER A 308 -22.12 8.18 -6.51
C SER A 308 -22.52 8.25 -7.98
N PHE A 309 -23.68 7.66 -8.30
CA PHE A 309 -24.25 7.72 -9.63
C PHE A 309 -24.54 9.17 -10.07
N LEU A 310 -25.04 10.02 -9.16
CA LEU A 310 -25.33 11.42 -9.47
C LEU A 310 -24.06 12.21 -9.82
N SER A 311 -22.95 11.96 -9.14
CA SER A 311 -21.66 12.56 -9.52
C SER A 311 -21.17 12.03 -10.87
N SER A 312 -21.31 10.72 -11.11
CA SER A 312 -20.94 10.09 -12.37
C SER A 312 -21.75 10.62 -13.56
N ILE A 313 -23.07 10.76 -13.44
CA ILE A 313 -23.94 11.20 -14.54
C ILE A 313 -23.75 12.69 -14.84
N SER A 314 -23.48 13.54 -13.83
CA SER A 314 -23.09 14.94 -14.03
C SER A 314 -21.76 15.04 -14.79
N ARG A 315 -20.77 14.20 -14.48
CA ARG A 315 -19.50 14.12 -15.22
C ARG A 315 -19.73 13.70 -16.67
N SER A 316 -20.57 12.68 -16.90
CA SER A 316 -20.91 12.22 -18.26
C SER A 316 -21.71 13.26 -19.06
N HIS A 317 -22.66 13.96 -18.43
CA HIS A 317 -23.42 15.05 -19.07
C HIS A 317 -22.49 16.12 -19.63
N ARG A 318 -21.50 16.55 -18.85
CA ARG A 318 -20.45 17.47 -19.30
C ARG A 318 -19.70 16.95 -20.52
N TRP A 319 -19.24 15.69 -20.48
CA TRP A 319 -18.48 15.10 -21.59
C TRP A 319 -19.30 15.05 -22.87
N VAL A 320 -20.55 14.58 -22.79
CA VAL A 320 -21.45 14.56 -23.95
C VAL A 320 -21.69 15.97 -24.51
N ARG A 321 -21.84 16.99 -23.67
CA ARG A 321 -21.92 18.37 -24.16
C ARG A 321 -20.66 18.77 -24.94
N GLY A 322 -19.48 18.43 -24.43
CA GLY A 322 -18.22 18.68 -25.11
C GLY A 322 -18.06 17.92 -26.42
N ASP A 323 -18.45 16.64 -26.48
CA ASP A 323 -18.33 15.81 -27.68
C ASP A 323 -19.22 16.34 -28.81
N TRP A 324 -20.45 16.75 -28.48
CA TRP A 324 -21.39 17.33 -29.45
C TRP A 324 -20.96 18.74 -29.92
N GLN A 325 -20.16 19.46 -29.14
CA GLN A 325 -19.51 20.69 -29.62
C GLN A 325 -18.49 20.46 -30.74
N LEU A 326 -18.00 19.22 -30.90
CA LEU A 326 -17.03 18.89 -31.94
C LEU A 326 -17.64 18.68 -33.33
N LEU A 327 -18.96 18.71 -33.48
CA LEU A 327 -19.65 18.53 -34.77
C LEU A 327 -19.11 19.39 -35.94
N PRO A 328 -18.72 20.67 -35.77
CA PRO A 328 -18.15 21.47 -36.85
C PRO A 328 -16.83 20.90 -37.39
N TRP A 329 -16.06 20.17 -36.58
CA TRP A 329 -14.75 19.61 -36.92
C TRP A 329 -14.83 18.33 -37.75
N LEU A 330 -16.04 17.76 -37.92
CA LEU A 330 -16.28 16.68 -38.88
C LEU A 330 -16.33 17.18 -40.33
N LYS A 331 -16.51 18.50 -40.54
CA LYS A 331 -16.57 19.11 -41.87
C LYS A 331 -15.17 19.27 -42.50
N LYS A 332 -15.14 19.70 -43.77
CA LYS A 332 -13.87 19.99 -44.48
C LYS A 332 -13.15 21.22 -43.95
N ASN A 333 -13.87 22.21 -43.41
CA ASN A 333 -13.32 23.46 -42.89
C ASN A 333 -13.92 23.77 -41.51
N ALA A 334 -13.13 24.35 -40.61
CA ALA A 334 -13.56 24.82 -39.29
C ALA A 334 -13.02 26.23 -38.98
N PRO A 335 -13.73 27.02 -38.15
CA PRO A 335 -13.27 28.34 -37.75
C PRO A 335 -11.99 28.26 -36.91
N ASN A 336 -11.07 29.20 -37.11
CA ASN A 336 -9.92 29.44 -36.24
C ASN A 336 -10.26 30.46 -35.13
N GLN A 337 -9.26 30.90 -34.35
CA GLN A 337 -9.46 31.90 -33.29
C GLN A 337 -10.08 33.21 -33.81
N ASP A 338 -9.68 33.64 -35.01
CA ASP A 338 -10.17 34.85 -35.67
C ASP A 338 -11.53 34.66 -36.38
N GLY A 339 -12.17 33.49 -36.24
CA GLY A 339 -13.43 33.15 -36.89
C GLY A 339 -13.33 32.80 -38.39
N GLN A 340 -12.12 32.79 -38.97
CA GLN A 340 -11.88 32.44 -40.36
C GLN A 340 -11.93 30.91 -40.56
N LYS A 341 -12.58 30.45 -41.63
CA LYS A 341 -12.68 29.03 -41.95
C LYS A 341 -11.38 28.52 -42.54
N THR A 342 -10.66 27.70 -41.79
CA THR A 342 -9.43 27.03 -42.22
C THR A 342 -9.70 25.58 -42.65
N PRO A 343 -8.98 25.04 -43.65
CA PRO A 343 -9.14 23.66 -44.08
C PRO A 343 -8.67 22.67 -43.01
N LEU A 344 -9.40 21.56 -42.89
CA LEU A 344 -9.15 20.48 -41.93
C LEU A 344 -8.60 19.24 -42.63
N ALA A 345 -7.30 19.01 -42.48
CA ALA A 345 -6.62 17.82 -42.99
C ALA A 345 -6.64 16.63 -42.00
N LEU A 346 -7.67 16.51 -41.17
CA LEU A 346 -7.77 15.42 -40.19
C LEU A 346 -7.90 14.04 -40.88
N PRO A 347 -7.18 13.00 -40.42
CA PRO A 347 -7.31 11.65 -40.95
C PRO A 347 -8.72 11.05 -40.75
N PRO A 348 -9.17 10.11 -41.62
CA PRO A 348 -10.48 9.47 -41.47
C PRO A 348 -10.69 8.79 -40.11
N ILE A 349 -9.66 8.13 -39.58
CA ILE A 349 -9.73 7.46 -38.27
C ILE A 349 -10.00 8.44 -37.12
N THR A 350 -9.49 9.66 -37.22
CA THR A 350 -9.70 10.70 -36.20
C THR A 350 -11.12 11.25 -36.24
N ARG A 351 -11.69 11.40 -37.44
CA ARG A 351 -13.14 11.71 -37.57
C ARG A 351 -14.00 10.56 -37.04
N TRP A 352 -13.57 9.32 -37.22
CA TRP A 352 -14.26 8.15 -36.66
C TRP A 352 -14.24 8.15 -35.12
N GLN A 353 -13.13 8.51 -34.47
CA GLN A 353 -13.07 8.64 -33.01
C GLN A 353 -14.16 9.61 -32.50
N MET A 354 -14.27 10.79 -33.11
CA MET A 354 -15.33 11.76 -32.78
C MET A 354 -16.74 11.19 -33.01
N ILE A 355 -16.96 10.47 -34.12
CA ILE A 355 -18.26 9.84 -34.42
C ILE A 355 -18.58 8.73 -33.39
N ASP A 356 -17.59 7.96 -32.96
CA ASP A 356 -17.77 6.91 -31.97
C ASP A 356 -18.14 7.49 -30.60
N ASP A 357 -17.56 8.61 -30.19
CA ASP A 357 -17.95 9.32 -28.95
C ASP A 357 -19.41 9.82 -29.01
N LEU A 358 -19.82 10.41 -30.14
CA LEU A 358 -21.21 10.78 -30.38
C LEU A 358 -22.14 9.56 -30.32
N ARG A 359 -21.75 8.44 -30.94
CA ARG A 359 -22.51 7.18 -30.93
C ARG A 359 -22.68 6.65 -29.50
N HIS A 360 -21.65 6.72 -28.66
CA HIS A 360 -21.73 6.25 -27.26
C HIS A 360 -22.81 7.00 -26.47
N SER A 361 -22.94 8.31 -26.66
CA SER A 361 -23.98 9.12 -26.02
C SER A 361 -25.41 8.72 -26.40
N LEU A 362 -25.60 8.14 -27.59
CA LEU A 362 -26.90 7.72 -28.13
C LEU A 362 -27.32 6.33 -27.68
N VAL A 363 -26.43 5.52 -27.09
CA VAL A 363 -26.74 4.12 -26.72
C VAL A 363 -27.91 4.03 -25.74
N ALA A 364 -27.89 4.79 -24.64
CA ALA A 364 -28.97 4.74 -23.65
C ALA A 364 -30.32 5.23 -24.22
N PRO A 365 -30.39 6.39 -24.92
CA PRO A 365 -31.60 6.80 -25.64
C PRO A 365 -32.09 5.76 -26.65
N SER A 366 -31.21 5.20 -27.49
CA SER A 366 -31.60 4.21 -28.50
C SER A 366 -32.13 2.92 -27.90
N LEU A 367 -31.54 2.44 -26.79
CA LEU A 367 -32.04 1.27 -26.07
C LEU A 367 -33.44 1.53 -25.48
N LEU A 368 -33.66 2.71 -24.90
CA LEU A 368 -34.97 3.07 -24.35
C LEU A 368 -36.04 3.17 -25.45
N VAL A 369 -35.70 3.78 -26.60
CA VAL A 369 -36.57 3.85 -27.78
C VAL A 369 -36.87 2.45 -28.32
N LEU A 370 -35.87 1.57 -28.38
CA LEU A 370 -36.04 0.19 -28.85
C LEU A 370 -36.95 -0.63 -27.93
N ILE A 371 -36.83 -0.48 -26.61
CA ILE A 371 -37.75 -1.08 -25.63
C ILE A 371 -39.16 -0.52 -25.83
N GLY A 372 -39.31 0.80 -25.96
CA GLY A 372 -40.61 1.45 -26.21
C GLY A 372 -41.26 1.00 -27.53
N PHE A 373 -40.47 0.91 -28.61
CA PHE A 373 -40.92 0.43 -29.92
C PHE A 373 -41.39 -1.03 -29.86
N GLY A 374 -40.62 -1.89 -29.17
CA GLY A 374 -41.00 -3.29 -28.95
C GLY A 374 -42.32 -3.44 -28.19
N LEU A 375 -42.61 -2.52 -27.26
CA LEU A 375 -43.88 -2.51 -26.50
C LEU A 375 -45.06 -1.91 -27.30
N LEU A 376 -44.81 -0.97 -28.21
CA LEU A 376 -45.85 -0.23 -28.95
C LEU A 376 -46.28 -0.87 -30.28
N ILE A 377 -45.35 -1.48 -31.04
CA ILE A 377 -45.54 -1.75 -32.49
C ILE A 377 -45.63 -3.25 -32.85
N LEU A 378 -45.32 -4.17 -31.93
CA LEU A 378 -45.38 -5.62 -32.19
C LEU A 378 -46.58 -6.33 -31.50
N PRO A 379 -47.86 -5.99 -31.81
CA PRO A 379 -48.99 -6.77 -31.32
C PRO A 379 -49.20 -8.00 -32.23
N GLY A 380 -48.82 -9.18 -31.75
CA GLY A 380 -49.16 -10.47 -32.36
C GLY A 380 -49.44 -11.53 -31.29
N GLN A 381 -50.05 -12.67 -31.65
CA GLN A 381 -50.51 -13.73 -30.73
C GLN A 381 -49.42 -14.35 -29.81
N THR A 382 -48.15 -13.96 -29.97
CA THR A 382 -47.02 -14.27 -29.06
C THR A 382 -46.76 -13.16 -28.01
N ALA A 383 -47.71 -12.26 -27.79
CA ALA A 383 -47.63 -11.06 -26.93
C ALA A 383 -47.23 -11.30 -25.46
N GLN A 384 -47.30 -12.53 -24.95
CA GLN A 384 -46.99 -12.81 -23.55
C GLN A 384 -45.49 -12.96 -23.27
N LEU A 385 -44.63 -13.22 -24.27
CA LEU A 385 -43.19 -13.45 -24.02
C LEU A 385 -42.28 -12.36 -24.60
N GLN A 386 -42.75 -11.54 -25.54
CA GLN A 386 -41.90 -10.57 -26.27
C GLN A 386 -41.27 -9.43 -25.44
N PRO A 387 -41.94 -8.84 -24.42
CA PRO A 387 -41.33 -7.81 -23.58
C PRO A 387 -40.11 -8.33 -22.81
N LEU A 388 -40.19 -9.56 -22.33
CA LEU A 388 -39.10 -10.25 -21.65
C LEU A 388 -37.93 -10.52 -22.61
N HIS A 389 -38.20 -10.89 -23.86
CA HIS A 389 -37.15 -11.07 -24.88
C HIS A 389 -36.41 -9.77 -25.19
N TRP A 390 -37.10 -8.63 -25.29
CA TRP A 390 -36.46 -7.33 -25.53
C TRP A 390 -35.74 -6.78 -24.30
N ALA A 391 -36.27 -7.01 -23.09
CA ALA A 391 -35.57 -6.70 -21.85
C ALA A 391 -34.29 -7.56 -21.71
N ILE A 392 -34.37 -8.86 -22.03
CA ILE A 392 -33.22 -9.78 -22.05
C ILE A 392 -32.22 -9.40 -23.15
N LEU A 393 -32.68 -9.04 -24.36
CA LEU A 393 -31.81 -8.56 -25.43
C LEU A 393 -31.13 -7.24 -25.06
N GLY A 394 -31.82 -6.33 -24.39
CA GLY A 394 -31.23 -5.11 -23.81
C GLY A 394 -30.18 -5.44 -22.76
N LEU A 395 -30.47 -6.39 -21.86
CA LEU A 395 -29.54 -6.85 -20.83
C LEU A 395 -28.32 -7.58 -21.43
N LEU A 396 -28.51 -8.36 -22.48
CA LEU A 396 -27.45 -9.06 -23.24
C LEU A 396 -26.63 -8.11 -24.11
N ALA A 397 -27.26 -7.06 -24.67
CA ALA A 397 -26.58 -6.01 -25.43
C ALA A 397 -25.73 -5.10 -24.52
N LEU A 398 -26.18 -4.87 -23.28
CA LEU A 398 -25.40 -4.21 -22.23
C LEU A 398 -24.31 -5.14 -21.65
N GLY A 399 -24.57 -6.45 -21.62
CA GLY A 399 -23.65 -7.46 -21.13
C GLY A 399 -22.42 -7.63 -22.04
N LYS A 400 -21.22 -7.36 -21.52
CA LYS A 400 -19.94 -7.76 -22.15
C LYS A 400 -19.79 -9.30 -22.09
N GLY A 401 -20.60 -10.05 -22.85
CA GLY A 401 -20.80 -11.50 -22.73
C GLY A 401 -19.54 -12.41 -22.74
N ARG A 402 -18.37 -11.91 -23.15
CA ARG A 402 -17.09 -12.63 -23.04
C ARG A 402 -16.50 -12.70 -21.63
N LYS A 403 -16.74 -11.71 -20.75
CA LYS A 403 -16.23 -11.72 -19.36
C LYS A 403 -16.88 -12.83 -18.51
N ILE A 404 -18.07 -13.30 -18.92
CA ILE A 404 -18.81 -14.39 -18.27
C ILE A 404 -18.05 -15.72 -18.35
N ARG A 405 -17.45 -16.05 -19.51
CA ARG A 405 -16.72 -17.33 -19.70
C ARG A 405 -15.43 -17.43 -18.87
N GLN A 406 -14.74 -16.30 -18.63
CA GLN A 406 -13.62 -16.21 -17.70
C GLN A 406 -14.08 -16.20 -16.22
N SER A 407 -15.29 -15.68 -15.95
CA SER A 407 -15.88 -15.56 -14.61
C SER A 407 -16.37 -16.88 -14.02
N VAL A 408 -16.76 -17.85 -14.86
CA VAL A 408 -17.22 -19.18 -14.41
C VAL A 408 -16.11 -19.95 -13.67
N LYS A 409 -14.82 -19.70 -13.97
CA LYS A 409 -13.70 -20.34 -13.25
C LYS A 409 -13.44 -19.75 -11.85
N GLY A 410 -14.02 -18.60 -11.50
CA GLY A 410 -13.70 -17.84 -10.27
C GLY A 410 -14.82 -17.70 -9.23
N GLY A 411 -16.03 -18.21 -9.48
CA GLY A 411 -17.15 -18.28 -8.51
C GLY A 411 -17.80 -16.96 -8.08
N THR A 412 -17.04 -15.87 -7.90
CA THR A 412 -17.53 -14.57 -7.39
C THR A 412 -17.81 -13.53 -8.49
N ALA A 413 -17.31 -13.76 -9.70
CA ALA A 413 -17.34 -12.73 -10.76
C ALA A 413 -18.70 -12.61 -11.46
N LEU A 414 -19.51 -13.67 -11.55
CA LEU A 414 -20.81 -13.63 -12.21
C LEU A 414 -21.80 -12.69 -11.50
N ARG A 415 -21.89 -12.78 -10.16
CA ARG A 415 -22.75 -11.90 -9.35
C ARG A 415 -22.43 -10.43 -9.57
N HIS A 416 -21.14 -10.08 -9.60
CA HIS A 416 -20.68 -8.70 -9.80
C HIS A 416 -21.09 -8.14 -11.17
N TYR A 417 -20.83 -8.86 -12.26
CA TYR A 417 -21.21 -8.42 -13.61
C TYR A 417 -22.73 -8.31 -13.76
N LEU A 418 -23.49 -9.30 -13.27
CA LEU A 418 -24.96 -9.25 -13.28
C LEU A 418 -25.50 -8.07 -12.45
N SER A 419 -24.96 -7.82 -11.26
CA SER A 419 -25.40 -6.69 -10.43
C SER A 419 -25.13 -5.33 -11.08
N ARG A 420 -24.00 -5.20 -11.80
CA ARG A 420 -23.66 -3.97 -12.51
C ARG A 420 -24.58 -3.75 -13.70
N ASP A 421 -24.77 -4.78 -14.53
CA ASP A 421 -25.60 -4.66 -15.73
C ASP A 421 -27.09 -4.46 -15.37
N LEU A 422 -27.57 -5.10 -14.28
CA LEU A 422 -28.90 -4.85 -13.70
C LEU A 422 -29.03 -3.41 -13.18
N PHE A 423 -28.01 -2.88 -12.48
CA PHE A 423 -28.01 -1.49 -12.03
C PHE A 423 -28.01 -0.52 -13.22
N THR A 424 -27.24 -0.77 -14.28
CA THR A 424 -27.28 0.03 -15.52
C THR A 424 -28.66 0.00 -16.17
N PHE A 425 -29.34 -1.15 -16.17
CA PHE A 425 -30.71 -1.25 -16.67
C PHE A 425 -31.72 -0.49 -15.80
N LEU A 426 -31.54 -0.49 -14.48
CA LEU A 426 -32.37 0.24 -13.51
C LEU A 426 -32.32 1.76 -13.75
N ILE A 427 -31.15 2.31 -14.04
CA ILE A 427 -30.96 3.76 -14.26
C ILE A 427 -31.21 4.21 -15.71
N LEU A 428 -31.50 3.28 -16.63
CA LEU A 428 -31.55 3.53 -18.07
C LEU A 428 -32.44 4.72 -18.47
N PRO A 429 -33.70 4.86 -17.98
CA PRO A 429 -34.55 5.98 -18.38
C PRO A 429 -33.98 7.34 -17.97
N TYR A 430 -33.38 7.40 -16.78
CA TYR A 430 -32.77 8.62 -16.26
C TYR A 430 -31.47 8.96 -16.99
N GLN A 431 -30.64 7.95 -17.28
CA GLN A 431 -29.46 8.14 -18.11
C GLN A 431 -29.85 8.66 -19.51
N ALA A 432 -30.86 8.05 -20.15
CA ALA A 432 -31.34 8.44 -21.46
C ALA A 432 -31.82 9.90 -21.51
N ILE A 433 -32.70 10.33 -20.61
CA ILE A 433 -33.19 11.72 -20.61
C ILE A 433 -32.07 12.73 -20.34
N THR A 434 -31.11 12.37 -19.48
CA THR A 434 -29.96 13.24 -19.18
C THR A 434 -29.02 13.37 -20.38
N MET A 435 -28.80 12.29 -21.14
CA MET A 435 -28.03 12.36 -22.39
C MET A 435 -28.76 13.19 -23.44
N VAL A 436 -30.09 13.05 -23.56
CA VAL A 436 -30.91 13.86 -24.50
C VAL A 436 -30.88 15.34 -24.12
N ASP A 437 -30.99 15.70 -22.83
CA ASP A 437 -30.82 17.09 -22.37
C ASP A 437 -29.42 17.62 -22.75
N ALA A 438 -28.35 16.87 -22.48
CA ALA A 438 -27.00 17.27 -22.86
C ALA A 438 -26.88 17.58 -24.37
N ILE A 439 -27.42 16.70 -25.22
CA ILE A 439 -27.40 16.83 -26.69
C ILE A 439 -28.20 18.04 -27.14
N THR A 440 -29.48 18.11 -26.74
CA THR A 440 -30.42 19.16 -27.14
C THR A 440 -29.96 20.54 -26.68
N ARG A 441 -29.53 20.66 -25.42
CA ARG A 441 -28.96 21.88 -24.85
C ARG A 441 -27.72 22.32 -25.60
N THR A 442 -26.83 21.40 -25.97
CA THR A 442 -25.61 21.72 -26.72
C THR A 442 -25.93 22.20 -28.12
N LEU A 443 -26.79 21.49 -28.85
CA LEU A 443 -27.21 21.89 -30.20
C LEU A 443 -27.90 23.25 -30.19
N TYR A 444 -28.73 23.51 -29.17
CA TYR A 444 -29.35 24.82 -28.98
C TYR A 444 -28.33 25.92 -28.72
N ARG A 445 -27.36 25.68 -27.82
CA ARG A 445 -26.31 26.65 -27.51
C ARG A 445 -25.39 26.94 -28.68
N MET A 446 -25.06 25.94 -29.49
CA MET A 446 -24.19 26.11 -30.66
C MET A 446 -24.87 26.81 -31.84
N LYS A 447 -26.18 26.60 -32.04
CA LYS A 447 -26.90 27.13 -33.21
C LYS A 447 -27.66 28.43 -32.94
N PHE A 448 -28.12 28.64 -31.72
CA PHE A 448 -29.04 29.74 -31.40
C PHE A 448 -28.51 30.65 -30.29
N SER A 449 -28.23 30.13 -29.08
CA SER A 449 -27.95 31.03 -27.96
C SER A 449 -26.53 31.59 -27.96
N HIS A 450 -25.53 30.81 -28.40
CA HIS A 450 -24.10 31.13 -28.32
C HIS A 450 -23.63 31.55 -26.90
N ARG A 451 -24.34 31.10 -25.86
CA ARG A 451 -24.08 31.38 -24.44
C ARG A 451 -23.92 30.07 -23.66
N HIS A 452 -23.15 30.10 -22.58
CA HIS A 452 -22.96 28.94 -21.69
C HIS A 452 -22.33 27.72 -22.38
N LEU A 453 -21.50 27.95 -23.40
CA LEU A 453 -20.76 26.90 -24.10
C LEU A 453 -19.62 26.35 -23.23
N LEU A 454 -19.07 27.17 -22.34
CA LEU A 454 -18.06 26.74 -21.40
C LEU A 454 -18.65 26.36 -20.04
N GLU A 455 -19.97 26.32 -19.82
CA GLU A 455 -20.53 26.02 -18.49
C GLU A 455 -19.95 24.72 -17.88
N TRP A 456 -19.29 24.86 -16.72
CA TRP A 456 -18.57 23.80 -16.02
C TRP A 456 -18.71 23.96 -14.51
N VAL A 457 -18.77 22.83 -13.83
CA VAL A 457 -18.68 22.73 -12.37
C VAL A 457 -17.56 21.75 -12.07
N THR A 458 -16.71 22.05 -11.08
CA THR A 458 -15.60 21.15 -10.73
C THR A 458 -16.12 19.80 -10.23
N ALA A 459 -15.32 18.74 -10.38
CA ALA A 459 -15.65 17.44 -9.80
C ALA A 459 -15.75 17.50 -8.27
N ALA A 460 -14.91 18.34 -7.63
CA ALA A 460 -14.91 18.57 -6.18
C ALA A 460 -16.19 19.25 -5.69
N GLU A 461 -16.66 20.29 -6.39
CA GLU A 461 -17.95 20.94 -6.09
C GLU A 461 -19.13 20.01 -6.35
N THR A 462 -19.08 19.22 -7.43
CA THR A 462 -20.12 18.24 -7.75
C THR A 462 -20.24 17.18 -6.64
N GLY A 463 -19.11 16.76 -6.06
CA GLY A 463 -19.03 15.85 -4.91
C GLY A 463 -19.64 16.45 -3.63
N LYS A 464 -19.32 17.72 -3.31
CA LYS A 464 -19.89 18.46 -2.17
C LYS A 464 -21.41 18.69 -2.32
N GLN A 465 -21.92 18.72 -3.56
CA GLN A 465 -23.34 18.89 -3.89
C GLN A 465 -24.14 17.57 -4.06
N VAL A 466 -23.53 16.41 -3.77
CA VAL A 466 -24.24 15.13 -3.79
C VAL A 466 -25.20 15.09 -2.59
N PRO A 467 -26.49 14.80 -2.81
CA PRO A 467 -27.45 14.77 -1.73
C PRO A 467 -27.20 13.61 -0.75
N ASN A 468 -27.06 13.94 0.54
CA ASN A 468 -26.92 12.96 1.62
C ASN A 468 -28.25 12.28 2.00
N THR A 469 -29.38 12.68 1.40
CA THR A 469 -30.71 12.19 1.76
C THR A 469 -31.44 11.58 0.57
N LEU A 470 -32.28 10.58 0.85
CA LEU A 470 -33.14 9.93 -0.13
C LEU A 470 -34.06 10.93 -0.84
N TRP A 471 -34.65 11.88 -0.11
CA TRP A 471 -35.56 12.88 -0.66
C TRP A 471 -34.91 13.77 -1.73
N ARG A 472 -33.70 14.27 -1.49
CA ARG A 472 -32.98 15.08 -2.49
C ARG A 472 -32.53 14.25 -3.69
N THR A 473 -32.23 12.96 -3.49
CA THR A 473 -31.97 12.02 -4.60
C THR A 473 -33.23 11.82 -5.46
N TRP A 474 -34.38 11.66 -4.80
CA TRP A 474 -35.70 11.57 -5.44
C TRP A 474 -36.00 12.81 -6.28
N GLU A 475 -35.78 14.01 -5.73
CA GLU A 475 -35.94 15.30 -6.41
C GLU A 475 -35.05 15.42 -7.67
N LYS A 476 -33.73 15.19 -7.53
CA LYS A 476 -32.78 15.26 -8.66
C LYS A 476 -33.08 14.26 -9.78
N MET A 477 -33.75 13.15 -9.48
CA MET A 477 -34.17 12.14 -10.46
C MET A 477 -35.59 12.36 -11.03
N GLY A 478 -36.20 13.53 -10.79
CA GLY A 478 -37.58 13.84 -11.19
C GLY A 478 -37.87 13.72 -12.69
N GLN A 479 -36.97 14.17 -13.56
CA GLN A 479 -37.17 14.13 -15.01
C GLN A 479 -37.32 12.70 -15.55
N GLY A 480 -36.52 11.76 -15.03
CA GLY A 480 -36.63 10.34 -15.41
C GLY A 480 -37.97 9.73 -14.96
N ARG A 481 -38.46 10.11 -13.77
CA ARG A 481 -39.76 9.65 -13.24
C ARG A 481 -40.93 10.14 -14.12
N ALA A 482 -40.91 11.41 -14.52
CA ALA A 482 -41.91 11.96 -15.45
C ALA A 482 -41.91 11.20 -16.79
N LEU A 483 -40.73 10.90 -17.34
CA LEU A 483 -40.60 10.11 -18.57
C LEU A 483 -41.19 8.70 -18.44
N ILE A 484 -40.94 8.02 -17.32
CA ILE A 484 -41.48 6.68 -17.05
C ILE A 484 -43.01 6.72 -16.95
N LEU A 485 -43.58 7.69 -16.22
CA LEU A 485 -45.03 7.82 -16.06
C LEU A 485 -45.73 8.14 -17.39
N LEU A 486 -45.24 9.13 -18.12
CA LEU A 486 -45.80 9.52 -19.43
C LEU A 486 -45.68 8.38 -20.45
N GLY A 487 -44.51 7.72 -20.51
CA GLY A 487 -44.30 6.57 -21.38
C GLY A 487 -45.22 5.40 -21.03
N SER A 488 -45.44 5.15 -19.74
CA SER A 488 -46.35 4.09 -19.28
C SER A 488 -47.80 4.39 -19.64
N VAL A 489 -48.27 5.63 -19.47
CA VAL A 489 -49.62 6.05 -19.88
C VAL A 489 -49.80 5.90 -21.40
N LEU A 490 -48.80 6.28 -22.19
CA LEU A 490 -48.83 6.13 -23.65
C LEU A 490 -48.92 4.67 -24.09
N ILE A 491 -48.08 3.79 -23.52
CA ILE A 491 -48.08 2.35 -23.84
C ILE A 491 -49.40 1.71 -23.41
N TRP A 492 -49.92 2.06 -22.23
CA TRP A 492 -51.22 1.57 -21.77
C TRP A 492 -52.36 1.99 -22.71
N SER A 493 -52.35 3.23 -23.21
CA SER A 493 -53.38 3.74 -24.13
C SER A 493 -53.41 3.04 -25.49
N LYS A 494 -52.27 2.52 -25.96
CA LYS A 494 -52.13 1.88 -27.28
C LYS A 494 -52.17 0.36 -27.23
N THR A 495 -51.67 -0.23 -26.15
CA THR A 495 -51.52 -1.68 -25.99
C THR A 495 -51.86 -2.12 -24.56
N PRO A 496 -53.15 -2.14 -24.16
CA PRO A 496 -53.56 -2.55 -22.81
C PRO A 496 -53.12 -3.98 -22.44
N ALA A 497 -52.99 -4.87 -23.42
CA ALA A 497 -52.53 -6.24 -23.24
C ALA A 497 -51.08 -6.35 -22.70
N ALA A 498 -50.26 -5.29 -22.83
CA ALA A 498 -48.91 -5.23 -22.29
C ALA A 498 -48.86 -4.88 -20.78
N LEU A 499 -50.00 -4.58 -20.15
CA LEU A 499 -50.10 -4.13 -18.76
C LEU A 499 -49.40 -5.06 -17.73
N PRO A 500 -49.50 -6.40 -17.83
CA PRO A 500 -48.81 -7.30 -16.89
C PRO A 500 -47.28 -7.17 -16.91
N TRP A 501 -46.70 -6.71 -18.01
CA TRP A 501 -45.25 -6.51 -18.17
C TRP A 501 -44.83 -5.06 -17.94
N LEU A 502 -45.70 -4.10 -18.28
CA LEU A 502 -45.47 -2.68 -18.08
C LEU A 502 -45.41 -2.29 -16.61
N LEU A 503 -46.33 -2.80 -15.78
CA LEU A 503 -46.40 -2.44 -14.36
C LEU A 503 -45.12 -2.84 -13.58
N PRO A 504 -44.62 -4.10 -13.65
CA PRO A 504 -43.38 -4.48 -12.99
C PRO A 504 -42.17 -3.68 -13.47
N LEU A 505 -42.07 -3.40 -14.78
CA LEU A 505 -40.98 -2.64 -15.36
C LEU A 505 -41.00 -1.17 -14.92
N ALA A 506 -42.19 -0.54 -14.91
CA ALA A 506 -42.37 0.82 -14.43
C ALA A 506 -42.06 0.93 -12.93
N CYS A 507 -42.56 -0.01 -12.10
CA CYS A 507 -42.23 -0.08 -10.68
C CYS A 507 -40.73 -0.27 -10.44
N PHE A 508 -40.08 -1.14 -11.23
CA PHE A 508 -38.64 -1.33 -11.18
C PHE A 508 -37.89 -0.02 -11.45
N TRP A 509 -38.19 0.67 -12.55
CA TRP A 509 -37.53 1.96 -12.85
C TRP A 509 -37.89 3.08 -11.88
N LEU A 510 -39.12 3.14 -11.36
CA LEU A 510 -39.52 4.12 -10.33
C LEU A 510 -38.81 3.88 -8.99
N SER A 511 -38.35 2.66 -8.72
CA SER A 511 -37.53 2.34 -7.54
C SER A 511 -36.07 2.83 -7.65
N ALA A 512 -35.62 3.31 -8.82
CA ALA A 512 -34.23 3.71 -9.05
C ALA A 512 -33.65 4.70 -8.02
N PRO A 513 -34.36 5.76 -7.56
CA PRO A 513 -33.81 6.69 -6.57
C PRO A 513 -33.45 6.03 -5.23
N PHE A 514 -34.22 5.02 -4.81
CA PHE A 514 -33.94 4.26 -3.59
C PHE A 514 -32.62 3.48 -3.70
N TRP A 515 -32.43 2.75 -4.80
CA TRP A 515 -31.20 2.00 -5.04
C TRP A 515 -29.99 2.92 -5.28
N VAL A 516 -30.17 4.04 -5.98
CA VAL A 516 -29.11 5.05 -6.17
C VAL A 516 -28.63 5.60 -4.82
N HIS A 517 -29.55 5.90 -3.90
CA HIS A 517 -29.19 6.34 -2.55
C HIS A 517 -28.47 5.23 -1.77
N LEU A 518 -29.00 4.00 -1.76
CA LEU A 518 -28.41 2.88 -1.03
C LEU A 518 -26.99 2.55 -1.52
N THR A 519 -26.76 2.62 -2.83
CA THR A 519 -25.45 2.34 -3.43
C THR A 519 -24.42 3.45 -3.24
N ALA A 520 -24.85 4.68 -2.91
CA ALA A 520 -24.00 5.83 -2.62
C ALA A 520 -23.52 5.89 -1.15
N VAL A 521 -24.06 5.05 -0.26
CA VAL A 521 -23.64 4.99 1.14
C VAL A 521 -22.19 4.51 1.24
N PRO A 522 -21.31 5.20 2.00
CA PRO A 522 -19.94 4.77 2.23
C PRO A 522 -19.88 3.36 2.80
N ARG A 523 -19.03 2.51 2.23
CA ARG A 523 -18.83 1.14 2.73
C ARG A 523 -18.06 1.18 4.04
N LYS A 524 -18.62 0.59 5.08
CA LYS A 524 -17.85 0.37 6.32
C LYS A 524 -16.71 -0.62 6.06
N PRO A 525 -15.51 -0.40 6.63
CA PRO A 525 -14.41 -1.36 6.57
C PRO A 525 -14.88 -2.73 7.08
N ARG A 526 -14.36 -3.81 6.48
CA ARG A 526 -14.60 -5.17 6.97
C ARG A 526 -13.67 -5.43 8.16
N GLY A 527 -14.22 -5.41 9.37
CA GLY A 527 -13.53 -5.84 10.58
C GLY A 527 -14.54 -6.31 11.61
N THR A 528 -14.30 -7.48 12.21
CA THR A 528 -15.04 -7.93 13.39
C THR A 528 -14.60 -7.09 14.57
N LYS A 529 -15.47 -6.21 15.06
CA LYS A 529 -15.21 -5.49 16.32
C LYS A 529 -15.15 -6.50 17.47
N LEU A 530 -14.16 -6.32 18.34
CA LEU A 530 -14.11 -6.98 19.63
C LEU A 530 -15.29 -6.51 20.49
N ASN A 531 -15.78 -7.38 21.38
CA ASN A 531 -16.66 -6.96 22.47
C ASN A 531 -15.83 -6.33 23.61
N GLN A 532 -16.50 -5.77 24.62
CA GLN A 532 -15.83 -5.05 25.71
C GLN A 532 -14.91 -5.95 26.55
N GLU A 533 -15.30 -7.21 26.80
CA GLU A 533 -14.48 -8.17 27.56
C GLU A 533 -13.22 -8.60 26.79
N GLU A 534 -13.34 -8.80 25.48
CA GLU A 534 -12.24 -9.11 24.57
C GLU A 534 -11.26 -7.92 24.49
N GLU A 535 -11.77 -6.69 24.42
CA GLU A 535 -10.94 -5.48 24.43
C GLU A 535 -10.17 -5.32 25.76
N VAL A 536 -10.85 -5.52 26.90
CA VAL A 536 -10.22 -5.48 28.23
C VAL A 536 -9.10 -6.51 28.34
N TYR A 537 -9.33 -7.74 27.85
CA TYR A 537 -8.30 -8.78 27.84
C TYR A 537 -7.08 -8.39 26.99
N VAL A 538 -7.30 -7.85 25.79
CA VAL A 538 -6.22 -7.40 24.91
C VAL A 538 -5.40 -6.27 25.56
N ARG A 539 -6.05 -5.34 26.26
CA ARG A 539 -5.38 -4.26 27.00
C ARG A 539 -4.51 -4.79 28.14
N GLU A 540 -4.97 -5.81 28.85
CA GLU A 540 -4.16 -6.44 29.91
C GLU A 540 -2.89 -7.09 29.32
N VAL A 541 -3.04 -7.85 28.22
CA VAL A 541 -1.91 -8.44 27.50
C VAL A 541 -0.92 -7.35 27.05
N ALA A 542 -1.43 -6.23 26.51
CA ALA A 542 -0.61 -5.10 26.09
C ALA A 542 0.15 -4.44 27.26
N ARG A 543 -0.49 -4.23 28.42
CA ARG A 543 0.16 -3.61 29.60
C ARG A 543 1.30 -4.47 30.15
N ARG A 544 1.10 -5.80 30.23
CA ARG A 544 2.15 -6.77 30.64
C ARG A 544 3.28 -6.84 29.62
N THR A 545 2.95 -6.84 28.33
CA THR A 545 3.94 -6.81 27.24
C THR A 545 4.82 -5.55 27.32
N TRP A 546 4.22 -4.38 27.61
CA TRP A 546 4.98 -3.14 27.82
C TRP A 546 5.91 -3.21 29.03
N HIS A 547 5.50 -3.91 30.09
CA HIS A 547 6.28 -4.04 31.31
C HIS A 547 7.68 -4.64 31.06
N PHE A 548 7.83 -5.52 30.06
CA PHE A 548 9.13 -6.05 29.61
C PHE A 548 10.14 -4.92 29.33
N PHE A 549 9.73 -3.90 28.57
CA PHE A 549 10.61 -2.80 28.20
C PHE A 549 10.74 -1.74 29.28
N GLU A 550 9.72 -1.62 30.12
CA GLU A 550 9.70 -0.69 31.25
C GLU A 550 10.73 -1.08 32.32
N ASP A 551 10.85 -2.37 32.58
CA ASP A 551 11.74 -2.93 33.61
C ASP A 551 13.16 -3.20 33.08
N LEU A 552 13.28 -3.80 31.88
CA LEU A 552 14.57 -4.31 31.39
C LEU A 552 15.38 -3.30 30.56
N VAL A 553 14.82 -2.14 30.20
CA VAL A 553 15.55 -1.11 29.43
C VAL A 553 15.88 0.09 30.32
N GLY A 554 17.12 0.12 30.81
CA GLY A 554 17.61 1.14 31.72
C GLY A 554 19.00 1.68 31.38
N ALA A 555 19.54 2.51 32.27
CA ALA A 555 20.85 3.13 32.10
C ALA A 555 22.01 2.13 32.04
N GLY A 556 21.88 0.95 32.68
CA GLY A 556 22.92 -0.09 32.69
C GLY A 556 23.22 -0.68 31.31
N ASP A 557 22.21 -0.68 30.42
CA ASP A 557 22.30 -1.16 29.04
C ASP A 557 22.28 0.02 28.04
N ASN A 558 22.67 1.22 28.51
CA ASN A 558 22.66 2.45 27.72
C ASN A 558 21.32 2.71 27.02
N TRP A 559 20.20 2.37 27.66
CA TRP A 559 18.84 2.52 27.12
C TRP A 559 18.59 1.74 25.83
N LEU A 560 19.40 0.72 25.53
CA LEU A 560 19.19 -0.20 24.42
C LEU A 560 18.40 -1.43 24.89
N PRO A 561 17.46 -1.93 24.07
CA PRO A 561 16.71 -3.13 24.42
C PRO A 561 17.61 -4.37 24.34
N PRO A 562 17.56 -5.29 25.32
CA PRO A 562 18.27 -6.56 25.27
C PRO A 562 17.69 -7.47 24.16
N ASP A 563 18.40 -8.54 23.81
CA ASP A 563 17.92 -9.49 22.80
C ASP A 563 16.82 -10.39 23.35
N ASN A 564 17.12 -11.02 24.48
CA ASN A 564 16.21 -11.90 25.18
C ASN A 564 16.49 -11.93 26.69
N LEU A 565 15.47 -12.36 27.44
CA LEU A 565 15.53 -12.75 28.84
C LEU A 565 15.14 -14.22 28.93
N GLN A 566 16.03 -15.09 29.40
CA GLN A 566 15.73 -16.51 29.58
C GLN A 566 15.51 -16.81 31.08
N VAL A 567 14.28 -17.21 31.41
CA VAL A 567 13.83 -17.44 32.79
C VAL A 567 14.13 -18.87 33.26
N ASN A 568 14.06 -19.86 32.36
CA ASN A 568 14.33 -21.25 32.73
C ASN A 568 15.04 -22.01 31.60
N PRO A 569 16.23 -22.62 31.83
CA PRO A 569 17.04 -22.44 33.03
C PRO A 569 17.51 -20.99 33.14
N ASP A 570 17.59 -20.46 34.36
CA ASP A 570 17.89 -19.05 34.59
C ASP A 570 19.27 -18.69 34.01
N LYS A 571 19.25 -17.82 33.00
CA LYS A 571 20.45 -17.26 32.35
C LYS A 571 20.48 -15.73 32.43
N GLY A 572 19.45 -15.11 33.01
CA GLY A 572 19.29 -13.68 33.03
C GLY A 572 19.19 -13.04 31.65
N LEU A 573 19.64 -11.78 31.58
CA LEU A 573 19.52 -10.90 30.43
C LEU A 573 20.65 -11.12 29.42
N ALA A 574 20.31 -11.22 28.14
CA ALA A 574 21.31 -11.19 27.08
C ALA A 574 21.67 -9.74 26.75
N HIS A 575 22.85 -9.29 27.20
CA HIS A 575 23.42 -7.96 26.98
C HIS A 575 23.90 -7.72 25.53
N ARG A 576 23.03 -7.98 24.56
CA ARG A 576 23.25 -7.68 23.15
C ARG A 576 21.97 -7.16 22.52
N THR A 577 22.08 -6.38 21.45
CA THR A 577 20.92 -5.86 20.72
C THR A 577 21.13 -5.88 19.22
N SER A 578 20.03 -5.78 18.47
CA SER A 578 20.01 -5.76 17.02
C SER A 578 19.24 -4.53 16.50
N PRO A 579 19.46 -4.11 15.24
CA PRO A 579 18.72 -2.99 14.66
C PRO A 579 17.20 -3.20 14.67
N THR A 580 16.73 -4.44 14.48
CA THR A 580 15.31 -4.80 14.56
C THR A 580 14.77 -4.65 16.00
N ASN A 581 15.52 -5.10 17.02
CA ASN A 581 15.12 -4.92 18.43
C ASN A 581 15.01 -3.44 18.79
N ILE A 582 16.00 -2.63 18.38
CA ILE A 582 16.02 -1.17 18.59
C ILE A 582 14.79 -0.52 17.94
N GLY A 583 14.54 -0.80 16.65
CA GLY A 583 13.42 -0.20 15.93
C GLY A 583 12.07 -0.53 16.56
N LEU A 584 11.85 -1.80 16.91
CA LEU A 584 10.63 -2.26 17.58
C LEU A 584 10.46 -1.66 18.97
N TYR A 585 11.55 -1.48 19.74
CA TYR A 585 11.49 -0.80 21.03
C TYR A 585 11.09 0.67 20.88
N LEU A 586 11.71 1.41 19.95
CA LEU A 586 11.35 2.81 19.70
C LEU A 586 9.87 2.95 19.32
N ALA A 587 9.37 2.05 18.46
CA ALA A 587 7.95 2.03 18.11
C ALA A 587 7.04 1.59 19.28
N SER A 588 7.56 0.74 20.18
CA SER A 588 6.86 0.29 21.39
C SER A 588 6.71 1.42 22.41
N ILE A 589 7.69 2.32 22.55
CA ILE A 589 7.56 3.54 23.37
C ILE A 589 6.38 4.38 22.88
N VAL A 590 6.27 4.57 21.56
CA VAL A 590 5.13 5.31 20.96
C VAL A 590 3.81 4.56 21.18
N THR A 591 3.78 3.24 21.04
CA THR A 591 2.56 2.46 21.29
C THR A 591 2.15 2.50 22.77
N ALA A 592 3.10 2.48 23.69
CA ALA A 592 2.83 2.65 25.12
C ALA A 592 2.23 4.03 25.41
N ARG A 593 2.67 5.06 24.70
CA ARG A 593 2.03 6.38 24.76
C ARG A 593 0.61 6.37 24.19
N ASP A 594 0.36 5.66 23.09
CA ASP A 594 -0.98 5.51 22.49
C ASP A 594 -1.96 4.83 23.45
N PHE A 595 -1.48 3.83 24.20
CA PHE A 595 -2.23 3.17 25.28
C PHE A 595 -2.40 4.04 26.54
N GLY A 596 -1.61 5.11 26.69
CA GLY A 596 -1.59 5.97 27.87
C GLY A 596 -0.82 5.39 29.05
N TYR A 597 0.05 4.39 28.84
CA TYR A 597 0.89 3.82 29.90
C TYR A 597 2.02 4.76 30.32
N ILE A 598 2.48 5.60 29.40
CA ILE A 598 3.44 6.67 29.65
C ILE A 598 2.91 8.00 29.13
N THR A 599 3.45 9.10 29.65
CA THR A 599 3.11 10.46 29.23
C THR A 599 3.88 10.89 27.98
N THR A 600 3.49 12.02 27.37
CA THR A 600 4.16 12.53 26.16
C THR A 600 5.60 12.98 26.46
N GLY A 601 5.85 13.60 27.62
CA GLY A 601 7.20 13.96 28.04
C GLY A 601 8.07 12.73 28.32
N GLN A 602 7.50 11.68 28.95
CA GLN A 602 8.21 10.41 29.14
C GLN A 602 8.56 9.72 27.82
N MET A 603 7.64 9.73 26.85
CA MET A 603 7.87 9.21 25.50
C MET A 603 9.07 9.92 24.86
N VAL A 604 9.05 11.27 24.82
CA VAL A 604 10.15 12.06 24.23
C VAL A 604 11.46 11.80 24.95
N LYS A 605 11.47 11.75 26.29
CA LYS A 605 12.67 11.46 27.08
C LYS A 605 13.28 10.10 26.75
N LYS A 606 12.49 9.02 26.74
CA LYS A 606 12.97 7.66 26.44
C LYS A 606 13.48 7.54 25.01
N LEU A 607 12.78 8.17 24.04
CA LEU A 607 13.23 8.23 22.66
C LEU A 607 14.57 8.95 22.54
N ASN A 608 14.72 10.12 23.18
CA ASN A 608 15.96 10.90 23.15
C ASN A 608 17.14 10.09 23.70
N GLN A 609 16.99 9.49 24.89
CA GLN A 609 18.03 8.68 25.52
C GLN A 609 18.53 7.53 24.63
N THR A 610 17.61 6.90 23.89
CA THR A 610 17.95 5.82 22.97
C THR A 610 18.63 6.38 21.72
N VAL A 611 18.10 7.44 21.11
CA VAL A 611 18.65 8.07 19.90
C VAL A 611 20.04 8.67 20.14
N ASP A 612 20.26 9.30 21.29
CA ASP A 612 21.58 9.78 21.73
C ASP A 612 22.59 8.63 21.72
N THR A 613 22.20 7.46 22.24
CA THR A 613 23.04 6.26 22.26
C THR A 613 23.30 5.72 20.85
N LEU A 614 22.29 5.73 19.96
CA LEU A 614 22.48 5.35 18.54
C LEU A 614 23.49 6.24 17.82
N GLY A 615 23.58 7.52 18.21
CA GLY A 615 24.59 8.45 17.70
C GLY A 615 26.02 7.99 17.96
N LEU A 616 26.26 7.27 19.05
CA LEU A 616 27.57 6.78 19.49
C LEU A 616 27.98 5.46 18.83
N LEU A 617 27.03 4.69 18.28
CA LEU A 617 27.33 3.37 17.73
C LEU A 617 28.13 3.45 16.42
N PRO A 618 29.19 2.62 16.27
CA PRO A 618 29.90 2.45 15.00
C PRO A 618 28.97 1.93 13.90
N ARG A 619 29.13 2.44 12.67
CA ARG A 619 28.25 2.15 11.53
C ARG A 619 29.05 1.91 10.25
N TRP A 620 28.47 1.16 9.31
CA TRP A 620 29.01 0.94 7.97
C TRP A 620 28.07 1.53 6.92
N GLN A 621 28.49 2.57 6.18
CA GLN A 621 27.64 3.24 5.18
C GLN A 621 26.25 3.67 5.73
N GLY A 622 26.26 4.15 6.99
CA GLY A 622 25.04 4.50 7.73
C GLY A 622 24.29 3.31 8.35
N HIS A 623 24.55 2.07 7.92
CA HIS A 623 23.95 0.87 8.49
C HIS A 623 24.53 0.51 9.86
N PHE A 624 23.65 0.09 10.77
CA PHE A 624 24.02 -0.53 12.03
C PHE A 624 24.39 -2.01 11.81
N TYR A 625 25.33 -2.51 12.61
CA TYR A 625 25.70 -3.93 12.63
C TYR A 625 24.60 -4.78 13.26
N ASN A 626 24.56 -6.06 12.94
CA ASN A 626 23.54 -6.98 13.45
C ASN A 626 23.54 -7.12 14.96
N TRP A 627 24.70 -6.99 15.60
CA TRP A 627 24.86 -7.20 17.02
C TRP A 627 25.78 -6.17 17.65
N TYR A 628 25.27 -5.51 18.69
CA TYR A 628 26.06 -4.69 19.61
C TYR A 628 25.94 -5.25 21.01
N ASP A 629 27.02 -5.16 21.78
CA ASP A 629 26.99 -5.32 23.23
C ASP A 629 26.32 -4.08 23.87
N THR A 630 25.26 -4.27 24.65
CA THR A 630 24.44 -3.16 25.18
C THR A 630 25.14 -2.37 26.28
N VAL A 631 26.12 -2.97 26.95
CA VAL A 631 26.85 -2.32 28.07
C VAL A 631 28.04 -1.52 27.54
N THR A 632 28.81 -2.11 26.61
CA THR A 632 30.07 -1.53 26.09
C THR A 632 29.92 -0.77 24.79
N LEU A 633 28.76 -0.87 24.11
CA LEU A 633 28.45 -0.25 22.81
C LEU A 633 29.35 -0.74 21.66
N ARG A 634 30.09 -1.84 21.85
CA ARG A 634 30.98 -2.41 20.84
C ARG A 634 30.22 -3.34 19.91
N PRO A 635 30.50 -3.32 18.59
CA PRO A 635 29.95 -4.30 17.67
C PRO A 635 30.54 -5.69 17.97
N LEU A 636 29.69 -6.71 17.93
CA LEU A 636 30.12 -8.10 18.13
C LEU A 636 30.68 -8.69 16.83
N LEU A 637 31.69 -9.56 16.95
CA LEU A 637 32.31 -10.23 15.81
C LEU A 637 31.54 -11.52 15.42
N PRO A 638 31.43 -11.83 14.11
CA PRO A 638 31.85 -11.01 12.98
C PRO A 638 30.93 -9.80 12.76
N MET A 639 31.51 -8.64 12.45
CA MET A 639 30.75 -7.46 12.04
C MET A 639 30.02 -7.75 10.73
N TYR A 640 28.69 -7.74 10.80
CA TYR A 640 27.79 -8.07 9.70
C TYR A 640 26.65 -7.05 9.63
N VAL A 641 26.24 -6.70 8.40
CA VAL A 641 25.11 -5.81 8.13
C VAL A 641 24.03 -6.60 7.40
N SER A 642 22.87 -6.76 8.04
CA SER A 642 21.67 -7.36 7.45
C SER A 642 20.86 -6.32 6.67
N THR A 643 20.49 -6.66 5.44
CA THR A 643 19.60 -5.83 4.63
C THR A 643 18.22 -5.70 5.29
N VAL A 644 17.72 -6.79 5.88
CA VAL A 644 16.41 -6.83 6.53
C VAL A 644 16.41 -6.00 7.81
N ASP A 645 17.39 -6.19 8.69
CA ASP A 645 17.41 -5.49 9.99
C ASP A 645 17.56 -3.99 9.79
N SER A 646 18.37 -3.59 8.80
CA SER A 646 18.47 -2.20 8.36
C SER A 646 17.13 -1.66 7.86
N GLY A 647 16.43 -2.42 7.02
CA GLY A 647 15.12 -2.04 6.49
C GLY A 647 14.03 -1.94 7.56
N ASN A 648 14.04 -2.84 8.53
CA ASN A 648 13.12 -2.82 9.66
C ASN A 648 13.35 -1.56 10.50
N LEU A 649 14.60 -1.28 10.89
CA LEU A 649 14.97 -0.12 11.68
C LEU A 649 14.47 1.18 11.05
N ILE A 650 14.80 1.44 9.78
CA ILE A 650 14.41 2.69 9.11
C ILE A 650 12.90 2.88 9.00
N VAL A 651 12.14 1.78 8.83
CA VAL A 651 10.68 1.84 8.75
C VAL A 651 10.09 2.22 10.11
N TYR A 652 10.63 1.68 11.21
CA TYR A 652 10.22 2.06 12.55
C TYR A 652 10.65 3.49 12.90
N LEU A 653 11.89 3.90 12.57
CA LEU A 653 12.36 5.28 12.77
C LEU A 653 11.45 6.29 12.06
N LEU A 654 11.06 6.01 10.81
CA LEU A 654 10.15 6.87 10.06
C LEU A 654 8.78 6.95 10.72
N THR A 655 8.26 5.82 11.20
CA THR A 655 6.95 5.76 11.86
C THR A 655 6.96 6.52 13.19
N VAL A 656 8.05 6.39 13.98
CA VAL A 656 8.26 7.12 15.25
C VAL A 656 8.40 8.61 15.00
N LYS A 657 9.15 9.02 13.97
CA LYS A 657 9.27 10.42 13.56
C LYS A 657 7.92 11.04 13.22
N GLU A 658 7.07 10.36 12.47
CA GLU A 658 5.72 10.86 12.17
C GLU A 658 4.79 10.81 13.39
N ALA A 659 5.03 9.90 14.34
CA ALA A 659 4.33 9.91 15.63
C ALA A 659 4.68 11.15 16.47
N LEU A 660 5.95 11.57 16.52
CA LEU A 660 6.37 12.78 17.23
C LEU A 660 5.65 14.03 16.65
N LYS A 661 5.52 14.12 15.32
CA LYS A 661 4.78 15.20 14.67
C LYS A 661 3.28 15.20 15.00
N GLU A 662 2.68 14.02 15.16
CA GLU A 662 1.29 13.87 15.59
C GLU A 662 1.12 14.36 17.05
N TRP A 663 2.00 13.91 17.95
CA TRP A 663 1.92 14.22 19.39
C TRP A 663 2.34 15.65 19.75
N GLN A 664 3.18 16.31 18.95
CA GLN A 664 3.45 17.75 19.06
C GLN A 664 2.16 18.60 18.93
N ARG A 665 1.15 18.10 18.19
CA ARG A 665 -0.13 18.82 18.00
C ARG A 665 -1.17 18.47 19.06
N HIS A 666 -1.21 17.22 19.51
CA HIS A 666 -2.23 16.73 20.45
C HIS A 666 -1.62 15.93 21.63
N PRO A 667 -0.80 16.58 22.48
CA PRO A 667 -0.05 15.91 23.54
C PRO A 667 -0.91 15.29 24.66
N TRP A 668 -2.12 15.79 24.91
CA TRP A 668 -3.07 15.23 25.88
C TRP A 668 -4.25 14.60 25.17
N THR A 669 -4.58 13.36 25.56
CA THR A 669 -5.70 12.61 25.00
C THR A 669 -6.31 11.73 26.08
N LYS A 670 -7.59 11.36 25.90
CA LYS A 670 -8.31 10.35 26.71
C LYS A 670 -7.59 9.01 26.91
N SER A 671 -6.57 8.71 26.10
CA SER A 671 -5.74 7.51 26.28
C SER A 671 -5.10 7.44 27.66
N LEU A 672 -4.70 8.57 28.24
CA LEU A 672 -4.07 8.64 29.57
C LEU A 672 -4.99 8.11 30.67
N ALA A 673 -6.28 8.44 30.60
CA ALA A 673 -7.28 7.94 31.54
C ALA A 673 -7.44 6.42 31.43
N GLN A 674 -7.53 5.91 30.19
CA GLN A 674 -7.64 4.47 29.96
C GLN A 674 -6.38 3.72 30.41
N GLY A 675 -5.18 4.28 30.18
CA GLY A 675 -3.91 3.68 30.58
C GLY A 675 -3.75 3.54 32.10
N LEU A 676 -4.29 4.48 32.89
CA LEU A 676 -4.35 4.35 34.35
C LEU A 676 -5.23 3.19 34.79
N VAL A 677 -6.41 3.02 34.18
CA VAL A 677 -7.30 1.88 34.45
C VAL A 677 -6.63 0.55 34.08
N ASP A 678 -5.94 0.52 32.94
CA ASP A 678 -5.23 -0.67 32.46
C ASP A 678 -4.06 -1.05 33.39
N THR A 679 -3.33 -0.05 33.91
CA THR A 679 -2.24 -0.26 34.88
C THR A 679 -2.79 -0.80 36.20
N ALA A 680 -3.81 -0.16 36.78
CA ALA A 680 -4.42 -0.62 38.03
C ALA A 680 -4.98 -2.05 37.93
N ARG A 681 -5.50 -2.44 36.77
CA ARG A 681 -6.00 -3.80 36.51
C ARG A 681 -4.90 -4.85 36.51
N TRP A 682 -3.73 -4.53 35.95
CA TRP A 682 -2.62 -5.47 35.91
C TRP A 682 -2.03 -5.73 37.30
N GLU A 683 -1.97 -4.70 38.16
CA GLU A 683 -1.35 -4.78 39.49
C GLU A 683 -2.13 -5.63 40.51
N GLN A 684 -3.47 -5.57 40.47
CA GLN A 684 -4.32 -6.29 41.42
C GLN A 684 -5.35 -7.16 40.70
N LYS A 685 -5.13 -8.48 40.73
CA LYS A 685 -5.99 -9.50 40.11
C LYS A 685 -7.41 -9.56 40.70
N ASP A 686 -7.62 -8.91 41.83
CA ASP A 686 -8.84 -8.88 42.64
C ASP A 686 -9.99 -8.12 41.96
N GLY A 687 -9.72 -7.38 40.87
CA GLY A 687 -10.69 -6.67 40.03
C GLY A 687 -11.35 -5.44 40.68
N LYS A 688 -11.32 -5.31 42.02
CA LYS A 688 -11.90 -4.20 42.78
C LYS A 688 -11.21 -2.87 42.47
N THR A 689 -9.88 -2.85 42.48
CA THR A 689 -9.08 -1.64 42.22
C THR A 689 -9.23 -1.15 40.79
N ALA A 690 -9.29 -2.07 39.82
CA ALA A 690 -9.62 -1.73 38.45
C ALA A 690 -11.02 -1.11 38.30
N ALA A 691 -12.00 -1.57 39.10
CA ALA A 691 -13.35 -1.01 39.11
C ALA A 691 -13.39 0.37 39.79
N GLU A 692 -12.60 0.59 40.84
CA GLU A 692 -12.45 1.90 41.49
C GLU A 692 -11.80 2.93 40.55
N TYR A 693 -10.65 2.59 39.94
CA TYR A 693 -10.02 3.41 38.91
C TYR A 693 -10.97 3.62 37.71
N GLY A 694 -11.63 2.55 37.26
CA GLY A 694 -12.61 2.61 36.18
C GLY A 694 -13.76 3.58 36.48
N ALA A 695 -14.29 3.57 37.70
CA ALA A 695 -15.33 4.50 38.14
C ALA A 695 -14.80 5.94 38.24
N TYR A 696 -13.56 6.11 38.71
CA TYR A 696 -12.93 7.42 38.88
C TYR A 696 -12.69 8.12 37.54
N PHE A 697 -12.18 7.39 36.56
CA PHE A 697 -11.77 7.93 35.27
C PHE A 697 -12.82 7.75 34.16
N ALA A 698 -13.94 7.06 34.42
CA ALA A 698 -15.03 6.82 33.48
C ALA A 698 -15.47 8.06 32.66
N PRO A 699 -15.61 9.27 33.25
CA PRO A 699 -16.03 10.45 32.50
C PRO A 699 -15.08 10.78 31.33
N TYR A 700 -13.79 10.49 31.46
CA TYR A 700 -12.76 10.92 30.51
C TYR A 700 -12.15 9.78 29.68
N VAL A 701 -12.70 8.57 29.81
CA VAL A 701 -12.37 7.46 28.90
C VAL A 701 -12.98 7.69 27.50
N THR A 702 -14.07 8.45 27.42
CA THR A 702 -14.82 8.67 26.16
C THR A 702 -14.69 10.09 25.60
N THR A 703 -14.46 11.10 26.46
CA THR A 703 -14.32 12.51 26.09
C THR A 703 -12.99 13.07 26.56
N ASP A 704 -12.37 13.94 25.76
CA ASP A 704 -11.12 14.59 26.14
C ASP A 704 -11.38 15.71 27.18
N PRO A 705 -10.75 15.65 28.37
CA PRO A 705 -10.88 16.67 29.43
C PRO A 705 -10.23 18.00 29.03
N THR A 706 -10.59 19.10 29.70
CA THR A 706 -9.70 20.28 29.75
C THR A 706 -8.48 20.00 30.64
N LEU A 707 -7.42 20.81 30.49
CA LEU A 707 -6.22 20.65 31.32
C LEU A 707 -6.54 20.81 32.81
N VAL A 708 -7.42 21.76 33.15
CA VAL A 708 -7.86 22.01 34.54
C VAL A 708 -8.69 20.84 35.08
N GLU A 709 -9.67 20.35 34.31
CA GLU A 709 -10.51 19.20 34.69
C GLU A 709 -9.65 17.95 34.96
N TRP A 710 -8.70 17.67 34.08
CA TRP A 710 -7.81 16.51 34.21
C TRP A 710 -6.92 16.64 35.45
N TYR A 711 -6.34 17.82 35.68
CA TYR A 711 -5.48 18.09 36.82
C TYR A 711 -6.23 17.93 38.15
N GLN A 712 -7.41 18.52 38.27
CA GLN A 712 -8.25 18.40 39.47
C GLN A 712 -8.62 16.94 39.75
N LEU A 713 -8.93 16.17 38.71
CA LEU A 713 -9.23 14.75 38.87
C LEU A 713 -8.01 13.97 39.38
N LEU A 714 -6.82 14.19 38.83
CA LEU A 714 -5.59 13.53 39.28
C LEU A 714 -5.22 13.93 40.72
N GLN A 715 -5.36 15.21 41.08
CA GLN A 715 -5.13 15.67 42.45
C GLN A 715 -6.10 15.01 43.44
N LYS A 716 -7.38 14.93 43.06
CA LYS A 716 -8.38 14.26 43.87
C LYS A 716 -8.04 12.76 44.00
N ALA A 717 -7.60 12.12 42.91
CA ALA A 717 -7.21 10.71 42.94
C ALA A 717 -6.00 10.45 43.86
N LYS A 718 -5.02 11.35 43.85
CA LYS A 718 -3.87 11.33 44.76
C LYS A 718 -4.29 11.54 46.21
N LYS A 719 -5.22 12.47 46.47
CA LYS A 719 -5.73 12.77 47.82
C LYS A 719 -6.57 11.63 48.41
N ASP A 720 -7.36 10.98 47.56
CA ASP A 720 -8.20 9.84 47.93
C ASP A 720 -7.36 8.55 48.14
N GLU A 721 -6.02 8.63 48.04
CA GLU A 721 -5.07 7.52 48.18
C GLU A 721 -5.50 6.26 47.39
N LEU A 722 -5.83 6.43 46.11
CA LEU A 722 -6.17 5.32 45.23
C LEU A 722 -5.00 4.33 45.10
N SER A 723 -4.96 3.31 45.96
CA SER A 723 -3.90 2.29 46.06
C SER A 723 -2.49 2.89 46.24
N PRO A 724 -2.14 3.37 47.45
CA PRO A 724 -0.98 4.25 47.69
C PRO A 724 0.41 3.63 47.46
N LEU A 725 0.49 2.32 47.19
CA LEU A 725 1.73 1.59 46.89
C LEU A 725 1.73 0.96 45.48
N SER A 726 0.87 1.42 44.58
CA SER A 726 0.73 0.87 43.24
C SER A 726 1.48 1.70 42.17
N GLN A 727 1.93 1.06 41.11
CA GLN A 727 2.35 1.66 39.84
C GLN A 727 1.28 2.59 39.26
N GLY A 728 -0.01 2.33 39.49
CA GLY A 728 -1.10 3.26 39.22
C GLY A 728 -0.92 4.60 39.95
N ALA A 729 -0.62 4.58 41.25
CA ALA A 729 -0.31 5.80 42.02
C ALA A 729 0.96 6.49 41.52
N THR A 730 1.99 5.71 41.12
CA THR A 730 3.21 6.25 40.50
C THR A 730 2.91 6.93 39.16
N ALA A 731 2.06 6.34 38.33
CA ALA A 731 1.64 6.92 37.04
C ALA A 731 0.82 8.20 37.23
N ILE A 732 -0.08 8.25 38.24
CA ILE A 732 -0.79 9.49 38.62
C ILE A 732 0.20 10.57 39.05
N HIS A 733 1.18 10.22 39.88
CA HIS A 733 2.18 11.16 40.34
C HIS A 733 3.02 11.74 39.20
N LEU A 734 3.49 10.90 38.28
CA LEU A 734 4.27 11.31 37.11
C LEU A 734 3.45 12.20 36.17
N GLN A 735 2.16 11.92 35.98
CA GLN A 735 1.27 12.79 35.22
C GLN A 735 1.08 14.16 35.89
N LEU A 736 0.89 14.19 37.21
CA LEU A 736 0.80 15.45 37.96
C LEU A 736 2.08 16.27 37.86
N GLU A 737 3.25 15.64 38.04
CA GLU A 737 4.55 16.31 37.90
C GLU A 737 4.74 16.90 36.51
N GLU A 738 4.38 16.15 35.46
CA GLU A 738 4.45 16.65 34.08
C GLU A 738 3.50 17.85 33.87
N MET A 739 2.28 17.78 34.38
CA MET A 739 1.31 18.87 34.26
C MET A 739 1.74 20.12 35.05
N GLU A 740 2.22 19.97 36.27
CA GLU A 740 2.74 21.08 37.09
C GLU A 740 4.00 21.69 36.47
N TRP A 741 4.80 20.88 35.77
CA TRP A 741 5.95 21.35 35.01
C TRP A 741 5.51 22.14 33.76
N PHE A 742 4.63 21.62 32.91
CA PHE A 742 4.20 22.37 31.73
C PHE A 742 3.31 23.57 32.05
N PHE A 743 2.49 23.47 33.10
CA PHE A 743 1.43 24.41 33.43
C PHE A 743 1.46 24.80 34.92
N PRO A 744 2.51 25.50 35.38
CA PRO A 744 2.64 25.92 36.78
C PRO A 744 1.45 26.76 37.30
N TRP A 745 0.68 27.39 36.42
CA TRP A 745 -0.53 28.13 36.76
C TRP A 745 -1.67 27.24 37.30
N LEU A 746 -1.68 25.94 37.01
CA LEU A 746 -2.71 25.00 37.52
C LEU A 746 -2.77 24.96 39.05
N THR A 747 -1.66 25.22 39.74
CA THR A 747 -1.60 25.21 41.21
C THR A 747 -2.20 26.45 41.87
N GLN A 748 -2.44 27.54 41.12
CA GLN A 748 -2.84 28.84 41.67
C GLN A 748 -4.04 29.48 40.98
N LEU A 749 -4.71 28.77 40.07
CA LEU A 749 -5.82 29.28 39.28
C LEU A 749 -7.00 29.87 40.10
N ASP A 750 -7.13 29.49 41.37
CA ASP A 750 -8.18 29.97 42.30
C ASP A 750 -7.73 31.07 43.27
N ALA A 751 -6.56 31.68 43.05
CA ALA A 751 -6.07 32.78 43.88
C ALA A 751 -6.90 34.07 43.70
N ALA A 752 -7.13 34.80 44.79
CA ALA A 752 -7.91 36.03 44.78
C ALA A 752 -7.14 37.20 44.14
N GLY A 753 -7.75 37.90 43.17
CA GLY A 753 -7.21 39.12 42.55
C GLY A 753 -6.78 39.02 41.08
N GLU A 754 -7.08 37.91 40.38
CA GLU A 754 -6.64 37.64 39.00
C GLU A 754 -7.67 38.08 37.92
N ASP A 755 -7.20 38.27 36.68
CA ASP A 755 -8.04 38.63 35.52
C ASP A 755 -9.00 37.50 35.15
N LEU A 756 -10.31 37.77 35.32
CA LEU A 756 -11.40 36.82 35.09
C LEU A 756 -11.49 36.33 33.64
N VAL A 757 -11.06 37.14 32.66
CA VAL A 757 -11.08 36.75 31.23
C VAL A 757 -9.93 35.78 30.95
N LEU A 758 -8.73 36.07 31.45
CA LEU A 758 -7.59 35.18 31.34
C LEU A 758 -7.88 33.82 31.99
N LYS A 759 -8.45 33.83 33.21
CA LYS A 759 -8.86 32.61 33.92
C LYS A 759 -9.86 31.79 33.10
N GLY A 760 -10.90 32.41 32.56
CA GLY A 760 -11.91 31.72 31.76
C GLY A 760 -11.36 31.08 30.48
N GLU A 761 -10.34 31.68 29.86
CA GLU A 761 -9.69 31.10 28.69
C GLU A 761 -8.70 29.97 29.04
N LEU A 762 -8.00 30.06 30.18
CA LEU A 762 -7.17 28.95 30.67
C LEU A 762 -8.01 27.76 31.15
N ASP A 763 -9.18 27.99 31.74
CA ASP A 763 -10.15 26.94 32.10
C ASP A 763 -10.63 26.14 30.88
N ALA A 764 -10.76 26.83 29.73
CA ALA A 764 -11.16 26.21 28.46
C ALA A 764 -9.98 25.58 27.69
N ALA A 765 -8.74 25.73 28.17
CA ALA A 765 -7.55 25.23 27.48
C ALA A 765 -7.49 23.69 27.51
N ARG A 766 -7.12 23.11 26.37
CA ARG A 766 -7.14 21.65 26.15
C ARG A 766 -5.79 21.09 25.74
N ASP A 767 -4.94 21.91 25.14
CA ASP A 767 -3.64 21.51 24.59
C ASP A 767 -2.64 22.67 24.56
N PHE A 768 -1.40 22.37 24.16
CA PHE A 768 -0.35 23.38 23.98
C PHE A 768 -0.74 24.51 23.05
N SER A 769 -1.45 24.24 21.96
CA SER A 769 -1.82 25.27 20.99
C SER A 769 -2.78 26.30 21.59
N THR A 770 -3.74 25.84 22.40
CA THR A 770 -4.66 26.72 23.12
C THR A 770 -3.94 27.55 24.19
N VAL A 771 -3.02 26.95 24.94
CA VAL A 771 -2.24 27.67 25.97
C VAL A 771 -1.31 28.70 25.33
N LEU A 772 -0.61 28.35 24.26
CA LEU A 772 0.24 29.28 23.52
C LEU A 772 -0.57 30.42 22.91
N ALA A 773 -1.74 30.16 22.34
CA ALA A 773 -2.61 31.21 21.81
C ALA A 773 -3.11 32.18 22.89
N VAL A 774 -3.43 31.66 24.08
CA VAL A 774 -3.77 32.50 25.25
C VAL A 774 -2.56 33.33 25.67
N ALA A 775 -1.38 32.73 25.79
CA ALA A 775 -0.14 33.42 26.13
C ALA A 775 0.21 34.54 25.13
N ASP A 776 0.15 34.27 23.83
CA ASP A 776 0.48 35.23 22.78
C ASP A 776 -0.46 36.45 22.78
N ARG A 777 -1.72 36.28 23.19
CA ARG A 777 -2.68 37.38 23.30
C ARG A 777 -2.54 38.19 24.57
N PHE A 778 -2.28 37.52 25.71
CA PHE A 778 -2.32 38.17 27.02
C PHE A 778 -0.96 38.68 27.51
N LEU A 779 0.16 38.01 27.20
CA LEU A 779 1.49 38.46 27.62
C LEU A 779 1.83 39.89 27.17
N PRO A 780 1.49 40.35 25.94
CA PRO A 780 1.77 41.73 25.51
C PRO A 780 0.94 42.81 26.24
N LEU A 781 -0.12 42.43 26.98
CA LEU A 781 -1.03 43.37 27.64
C LEU A 781 -0.55 43.81 29.03
N TYR A 782 0.48 43.14 29.59
CA TYR A 782 1.01 43.40 30.92
C TYR A 782 2.48 43.87 30.84
N PRO A 783 2.79 45.16 31.09
CA PRO A 783 4.16 45.66 31.13
C PRO A 783 4.94 45.15 32.36
N GLU A 784 6.27 45.01 32.22
CA GLU A 784 7.19 44.34 33.18
C GLU A 784 7.12 44.83 34.65
N THR A 785 6.53 45.99 34.92
CA THR A 785 6.53 46.61 36.25
C THR A 785 5.40 46.18 37.19
N GLU A 786 4.30 45.59 36.69
CA GLU A 786 3.19 45.05 37.50
C GLU A 786 2.59 43.79 36.82
N VAL A 787 3.29 42.66 36.93
CA VAL A 787 2.85 41.38 36.34
C VAL A 787 2.15 40.52 37.40
N PRO A 788 0.86 40.16 37.23
CA PRO A 788 0.19 39.22 38.11
C PRO A 788 0.90 37.86 38.12
N ALA A 789 0.92 37.16 39.27
CA ALA A 789 1.58 35.86 39.41
C ALA A 789 1.08 34.81 38.37
N LEU A 790 -0.20 34.87 37.99
CA LEU A 790 -0.76 34.03 36.93
C LEU A 790 -0.11 34.28 35.57
N VAL A 791 0.17 35.54 35.23
CA VAL A 791 0.78 35.95 33.95
C VAL A 791 2.25 35.53 33.90
N GLU A 792 2.98 35.64 35.01
CA GLU A 792 4.37 35.13 35.12
C GLU A 792 4.44 33.62 34.89
N ARG A 793 3.51 32.86 35.48
CA ARG A 793 3.42 31.40 35.30
C ARG A 793 2.97 31.00 33.90
N LEU A 794 2.12 31.80 33.26
CA LEU A 794 1.75 31.61 31.86
C LEU A 794 2.96 31.85 30.94
N ALA A 795 3.78 32.86 31.22
CA ALA A 795 5.04 33.10 30.51
C ALA A 795 5.99 31.89 30.65
N LEU A 796 6.16 31.39 31.88
CA LEU A 796 6.96 30.19 32.13
C LEU A 796 6.40 28.95 31.41
N SER A 797 5.08 28.81 31.32
CA SER A 797 4.44 27.74 30.56
C SER A 797 4.77 27.85 29.07
N LYS A 798 4.65 29.06 28.50
CA LYS A 798 5.01 29.34 27.11
C LYS A 798 6.46 28.94 26.84
N ASP A 799 7.41 29.37 27.68
CA ASP A 799 8.83 29.04 27.53
C ASP A 799 9.09 27.53 27.61
N ARG A 800 8.44 26.81 28.54
CA ARG A 800 8.61 25.36 28.69
C ARG A 800 8.02 24.60 27.49
N ILE A 801 6.86 25.02 27.00
CA ILE A 801 6.22 24.44 25.82
C ILE A 801 7.09 24.69 24.58
N ASP A 802 7.54 25.92 24.36
CA ASP A 802 8.37 26.28 23.20
C ASP A 802 9.69 25.48 23.21
N ASN A 803 10.35 25.36 24.37
CA ASN A 803 11.56 24.53 24.51
C ASN A 803 11.29 23.04 24.26
N PHE A 804 10.16 22.51 24.73
CA PHE A 804 9.77 21.12 24.47
C PHE A 804 9.48 20.87 22.98
N MET A 805 8.83 21.83 22.31
CA MET A 805 8.56 21.76 20.88
C MET A 805 9.87 21.80 20.07
N VAL A 806 10.82 22.65 20.46
CA VAL A 806 12.18 22.69 19.87
C VAL A 806 12.91 21.38 20.07
N ALA A 807 12.90 20.81 21.27
CA ALA A 807 13.51 19.51 21.55
C ALA A 807 12.88 18.37 20.72
N GLY A 808 11.55 18.37 20.59
CA GLY A 808 10.84 17.42 19.74
C GLY A 808 11.20 17.56 18.26
N GLU A 809 11.37 18.79 17.77
CA GLU A 809 11.80 19.05 16.39
C GLU A 809 13.25 18.63 16.16
N HIS A 810 14.14 18.83 17.13
CA HIS A 810 15.51 18.32 17.09
C HIS A 810 15.53 16.78 16.97
N LEU A 811 14.77 16.09 17.82
CA LEU A 811 14.64 14.63 17.77
C LEU A 811 14.08 14.14 16.42
N ILE A 812 13.10 14.85 15.86
CA ILE A 812 12.57 14.58 14.50
C ILE A 812 13.68 14.70 13.45
N GLN A 813 14.55 15.71 13.55
CA GLN A 813 15.67 15.93 12.65
C GLN A 813 16.75 14.85 12.79
N GLU A 814 17.06 14.40 14.00
CA GLU A 814 17.99 13.30 14.25
C GLU A 814 17.49 11.97 13.69
N LEU A 815 16.21 11.65 13.91
CA LEU A 815 15.56 10.48 13.31
C LEU A 815 15.61 10.55 11.78
N GLU A 816 15.33 11.72 11.19
CA GLU A 816 15.44 11.91 9.74
C GLU A 816 16.88 11.73 9.23
N ALA A 817 17.88 12.25 9.97
CA ALA A 817 19.29 12.06 9.64
C ALA A 817 19.69 10.59 9.66
N LEU A 818 19.24 9.82 10.67
CA LEU A 818 19.47 8.38 10.73
C LEU A 818 18.82 7.63 9.56
N ILE A 819 17.59 8.00 9.18
CA ILE A 819 16.88 7.37 8.05
C ILE A 819 17.63 7.62 6.72
N VAL A 820 18.03 8.87 6.46
CA VAL A 820 18.67 9.25 5.18
C VAL A 820 20.13 8.74 5.09
N ALA A 821 20.80 8.52 6.22
CA ALA A 821 22.18 8.04 6.24
C ALA A 821 22.35 6.59 5.74
N HIS A 822 21.33 5.73 5.82
CA HIS A 822 21.41 4.34 5.37
C HIS A 822 21.47 4.25 3.84
N ASP A 823 22.60 3.86 3.27
CA ASP A 823 22.74 3.65 1.82
C ASP A 823 22.61 2.17 1.44
N PHE A 824 21.45 1.77 0.93
CA PHE A 824 21.18 0.41 0.48
C PHE A 824 21.84 0.06 -0.87
N THR A 825 22.43 1.03 -1.58
CA THR A 825 23.02 0.82 -2.91
C THR A 825 24.08 -0.29 -2.94
N PRO A 826 25.00 -0.43 -1.96
CA PRO A 826 26.00 -1.50 -1.92
C PRO A 826 25.41 -2.89 -1.67
N LEU A 827 24.22 -2.98 -1.08
CA LEU A 827 23.53 -4.25 -0.81
C LEU A 827 22.69 -4.73 -2.01
N TYR A 828 22.51 -3.86 -3.01
CA TYR A 828 21.67 -4.12 -4.19
C TYR A 828 22.49 -4.62 -5.38
N ASP A 829 22.18 -5.83 -5.86
CA ASP A 829 22.75 -6.36 -7.10
C ASP A 829 21.95 -5.85 -8.31
N ARG A 830 22.55 -4.95 -9.09
CA ARG A 830 21.93 -4.34 -10.28
C ARG A 830 21.63 -5.34 -11.40
N SER A 831 22.42 -6.40 -11.52
CA SER A 831 22.25 -7.42 -12.57
C SER A 831 21.03 -8.31 -12.28
N ARG A 832 20.88 -8.74 -11.03
CA ARG A 832 19.75 -9.56 -10.55
C ARG A 832 18.53 -8.71 -10.21
N ARG A 833 18.73 -7.42 -9.94
CA ARG A 833 17.75 -6.45 -9.45
C ARG A 833 17.17 -6.84 -8.10
N LEU A 834 17.96 -7.51 -7.25
CA LEU A 834 17.56 -8.02 -5.94
C LEU A 834 18.59 -7.62 -4.88
N PHE A 835 18.16 -7.60 -3.63
CA PHE A 835 19.05 -7.41 -2.49
C PHE A 835 19.74 -8.71 -2.09
N ALA A 836 21.03 -8.61 -1.76
CA ALA A 836 21.71 -9.66 -1.02
C ALA A 836 21.16 -9.77 0.41
N ILE A 837 21.37 -10.92 1.08
CA ILE A 837 20.95 -11.10 2.47
C ILE A 837 21.62 -10.07 3.40
N GLY A 838 22.91 -9.84 3.16
CA GLY A 838 23.65 -8.78 3.83
C GLY A 838 25.11 -8.74 3.38
N TYR A 839 25.90 -8.02 4.15
CA TYR A 839 27.30 -7.77 3.89
C TYR A 839 28.14 -8.08 5.13
N ASN A 840 29.12 -8.98 4.97
CA ASN A 840 30.10 -9.28 6.01
C ASN A 840 31.24 -8.26 5.93
N VAL A 841 31.22 -7.28 6.84
CA VAL A 841 32.20 -6.19 6.88
C VAL A 841 33.59 -6.72 7.30
N SER A 842 33.63 -7.68 8.21
CA SER A 842 34.90 -8.28 8.68
C SER A 842 35.67 -8.94 7.54
N ASN A 843 34.96 -9.59 6.63
CA ASN A 843 35.52 -10.30 5.47
C ASN A 843 35.41 -9.50 4.16
N GLN A 844 34.90 -8.26 4.21
CA GLN A 844 34.62 -7.39 3.07
C GLN A 844 33.87 -8.08 1.91
N ARG A 845 32.87 -8.90 2.25
CA ARG A 845 32.19 -9.80 1.29
C ARG A 845 30.68 -9.61 1.33
N LEU A 846 30.09 -9.41 0.15
CA LEU A 846 28.65 -9.48 -0.06
C LEU A 846 28.20 -10.94 -0.14
N ASP A 847 27.07 -11.25 0.46
CA ASP A 847 26.50 -12.59 0.40
C ASP A 847 26.09 -13.00 -1.02
N SER A 848 26.17 -14.30 -1.29
CA SER A 848 25.75 -14.89 -2.57
C SER A 848 24.27 -15.27 -2.63
N SER A 849 23.55 -15.10 -1.52
CA SER A 849 22.11 -15.37 -1.39
C SER A 849 21.32 -14.06 -1.51
N PHE A 850 20.10 -14.13 -2.04
CA PHE A 850 19.31 -12.95 -2.36
C PHE A 850 17.85 -13.09 -1.91
N TYR A 851 17.25 -11.97 -1.49
CA TYR A 851 15.83 -11.88 -1.20
C TYR A 851 15.04 -11.78 -2.49
N ASN A 852 14.45 -12.89 -2.93
CA ASN A 852 13.74 -13.00 -4.20
C ASN A 852 12.22 -13.17 -4.07
N LEU A 853 11.67 -13.41 -2.87
CA LEU A 853 10.22 -13.60 -2.68
C LEU A 853 9.55 -12.30 -2.23
N LEU A 854 8.37 -12.02 -2.78
CA LEU A 854 7.55 -10.90 -2.33
C LEU A 854 6.92 -11.17 -0.94
N ALA A 855 6.62 -12.44 -0.62
CA ALA A 855 6.22 -12.88 0.72
C ALA A 855 7.44 -13.15 1.59
N SER A 856 7.98 -12.07 2.13
CA SER A 856 9.10 -12.02 3.08
C SER A 856 9.06 -10.69 3.83
N GLU A 857 9.62 -10.70 5.03
CA GLU A 857 9.99 -9.56 5.86
C GLU A 857 10.85 -8.53 5.10
N ALA A 858 11.73 -8.99 4.19
CA ALA A 858 12.61 -8.14 3.38
C ALA A 858 11.86 -7.16 2.46
N ARG A 859 10.57 -7.40 2.24
CA ARG A 859 9.70 -6.49 1.48
C ARG A 859 9.68 -5.08 2.08
N GLN A 860 9.81 -4.93 3.40
CA GLN A 860 9.91 -3.60 4.04
C GLN A 860 11.17 -2.85 3.58
N ALA A 861 12.33 -3.51 3.64
CA ALA A 861 13.60 -2.97 3.16
C ALA A 861 13.51 -2.58 1.68
N SER A 862 12.97 -3.49 0.85
CA SER A 862 12.72 -3.27 -0.57
C SER A 862 11.85 -2.05 -0.84
N PHE A 863 10.74 -1.92 -0.12
CA PHE A 863 9.82 -0.80 -0.28
C PHE A 863 10.50 0.53 0.12
N MET A 864 11.20 0.53 1.25
CA MET A 864 11.80 1.74 1.79
C MET A 864 13.00 2.22 0.96
N ALA A 865 13.85 1.31 0.47
CA ALA A 865 14.95 1.67 -0.44
C ALA A 865 14.45 2.31 -1.75
N ILE A 866 13.28 1.88 -2.24
CA ILE A 866 12.60 2.52 -3.38
C ILE A 866 12.03 3.89 -2.97
N ALA A 867 11.40 4.00 -1.80
CA ALA A 867 10.83 5.25 -1.31
C ALA A 867 11.90 6.33 -1.03
N LEU A 868 13.11 5.91 -0.63
CA LEU A 868 14.29 6.77 -0.47
C LEU A 868 14.98 7.13 -1.79
N ASP A 869 14.50 6.59 -2.92
CA ASP A 869 15.06 6.80 -4.26
C ASP A 869 16.49 6.25 -4.45
N GLN A 870 16.87 5.22 -3.67
CA GLN A 870 18.19 4.57 -3.78
C GLN A 870 18.17 3.39 -4.76
N VAL A 871 17.02 2.73 -4.90
CA VAL A 871 16.83 1.55 -5.75
C VAL A 871 15.64 1.76 -6.68
N PRO A 872 15.72 1.37 -7.97
CA PRO A 872 14.64 1.59 -8.91
C PRO A 872 13.41 0.71 -8.63
N VAL A 873 12.23 1.16 -9.06
CA VAL A 873 10.95 0.43 -8.95
C VAL A 873 11.02 -0.96 -9.59
N LYS A 874 11.90 -1.17 -10.57
CA LYS A 874 12.16 -2.48 -11.18
C LYS A 874 12.56 -3.55 -10.16
N HIS A 875 13.18 -3.19 -9.05
CA HIS A 875 13.45 -4.12 -7.95
C HIS A 875 12.16 -4.76 -7.42
N TRP A 876 11.15 -3.94 -7.14
CA TRP A 876 9.85 -4.43 -6.68
C TRP A 876 9.25 -5.44 -7.63
N SER A 877 9.41 -5.22 -8.94
CA SER A 877 8.93 -6.14 -9.99
C SER A 877 9.75 -7.42 -10.16
N ALA A 878 11.02 -7.42 -9.76
CA ALA A 878 11.91 -8.58 -9.85
C ALA A 878 11.62 -9.63 -8.77
N MET A 879 11.03 -9.24 -7.64
CA MET A 879 10.59 -10.18 -6.61
C MET A 879 9.54 -11.17 -7.16
N SER A 880 9.53 -12.40 -6.67
CA SER A 880 8.64 -13.44 -7.17
C SER A 880 7.27 -13.37 -6.48
N ARG A 881 6.22 -13.52 -7.29
CA ARG A 881 4.82 -13.67 -6.86
C ARG A 881 4.37 -15.15 -6.86
N THR A 882 5.31 -16.08 -6.67
CA THR A 882 4.99 -17.51 -6.56
C THR A 882 3.85 -17.70 -5.57
N SER A 883 2.85 -18.48 -5.97
CA SER A 883 1.63 -18.66 -5.17
C SER A 883 1.26 -20.14 -5.04
N THR A 884 0.50 -20.44 -4.01
CA THR A 884 -0.21 -21.71 -3.78
C THR A 884 -1.72 -21.46 -3.80
N LEU A 885 -2.53 -22.52 -3.75
CA LEU A 885 -4.00 -22.41 -3.66
C LEU A 885 -4.50 -22.85 -2.29
N VAL A 886 -5.13 -21.93 -1.55
CA VAL A 886 -5.87 -22.22 -0.32
C VAL A 886 -7.35 -21.93 -0.59
N ASP A 887 -8.23 -22.91 -0.38
CA ASP A 887 -9.65 -22.83 -0.73
C ASP A 887 -9.90 -22.37 -2.19
N ARG A 888 -9.11 -22.88 -3.14
CA ARG A 888 -9.13 -22.49 -4.57
C ARG A 888 -8.80 -21.01 -4.83
N ASN A 889 -8.22 -20.30 -3.87
CA ASN A 889 -7.79 -18.91 -4.02
C ASN A 889 -6.26 -18.82 -3.96
N PRO A 890 -5.62 -17.96 -4.78
CA PRO A 890 -4.18 -17.77 -4.74
C PRO A 890 -3.73 -17.10 -3.44
N VAL A 891 -2.62 -17.61 -2.89
CA VAL A 891 -1.90 -17.10 -1.71
C VAL A 891 -0.42 -17.08 -2.04
N LEU A 892 0.29 -15.98 -1.77
CA LEU A 892 1.73 -15.92 -1.96
C LEU A 892 2.44 -16.93 -1.04
N VAL A 893 3.46 -17.61 -1.55
CA VAL A 893 4.30 -18.52 -0.74
C VAL A 893 5.56 -17.80 -0.27
N SER A 894 5.94 -18.05 0.98
CA SER A 894 7.20 -17.62 1.56
C SER A 894 8.19 -18.79 1.57
N TRP A 895 9.42 -18.55 2.05
CA TRP A 895 10.45 -19.60 1.99
C TRP A 895 10.15 -20.72 3.00
N THR A 896 9.90 -20.33 4.26
CA THR A 896 9.65 -21.26 5.36
C THR A 896 8.18 -21.41 5.72
N GLY A 897 7.28 -20.58 5.18
CA GLY A 897 5.84 -20.62 5.52
C GLY A 897 5.56 -20.09 6.93
N THR A 898 6.44 -19.25 7.42
CA THR A 898 6.49 -18.71 8.78
C THR A 898 5.52 -17.53 8.90
N ALA A 899 4.74 -17.44 10.00
CA ALA A 899 3.69 -16.41 10.12
C ALA A 899 4.25 -14.98 10.06
N PHE A 900 5.40 -14.75 10.69
CA PHE A 900 6.12 -13.48 10.70
C PHE A 900 6.46 -12.95 9.31
N GLU A 901 6.94 -13.79 8.38
CA GLU A 901 7.32 -13.39 7.01
C GLU A 901 6.18 -12.65 6.28
N TYR A 902 4.94 -12.95 6.66
CA TYR A 902 3.75 -12.26 6.18
C TYR A 902 3.34 -11.09 7.08
N LEU A 903 3.22 -11.34 8.40
CA LEU A 903 2.47 -10.45 9.29
C LEU A 903 3.32 -9.34 9.92
N MET A 904 4.63 -9.50 10.08
CA MET A 904 5.48 -8.43 10.61
C MET A 904 5.48 -7.20 9.68
N PRO A 905 5.59 -7.34 8.35
CA PRO A 905 5.42 -6.21 7.45
C PRO A 905 4.11 -5.42 7.66
N LEU A 906 3.03 -6.11 8.04
CA LEU A 906 1.70 -5.53 8.28
C LEU A 906 1.65 -4.68 9.56
N LEU A 907 2.67 -4.66 10.42
CA LEU A 907 2.69 -3.77 11.60
C LEU A 907 2.67 -2.27 11.21
N VAL A 908 3.21 -1.95 10.04
CA VAL A 908 3.46 -0.56 9.60
C VAL A 908 3.06 -0.36 8.13
N MET A 909 3.27 -1.36 7.27
CA MET A 909 2.86 -1.28 5.88
C MET A 909 1.35 -1.44 5.77
N THR A 910 0.73 -0.57 4.99
CA THR A 910 -0.72 -0.55 4.85
C THR A 910 -1.21 -1.66 3.94
N CYS A 911 -2.38 -2.20 4.28
CA CYS A 911 -3.05 -3.23 3.50
C CYS A 911 -4.32 -2.67 2.88
N HIS A 912 -4.30 -2.46 1.56
CA HIS A 912 -5.45 -1.94 0.84
C HIS A 912 -6.48 -3.04 0.55
N PRO A 913 -7.80 -2.76 0.66
CA PRO A 913 -8.85 -3.72 0.37
C PRO A 913 -8.81 -4.24 -1.08
N ASN A 914 -9.26 -5.49 -1.26
CA ASN A 914 -9.34 -6.19 -2.54
C ASN A 914 -8.00 -6.35 -3.29
N THR A 915 -6.86 -6.31 -2.59
CA THR A 915 -5.53 -6.56 -3.18
C THR A 915 -5.08 -8.01 -3.00
N LEU A 916 -4.01 -8.40 -3.70
CA LEU A 916 -3.36 -9.70 -3.50
C LEU A 916 -2.88 -9.88 -2.05
N TRP A 917 -2.43 -8.80 -1.41
CA TRP A 917 -1.96 -8.81 -0.03
C TRP A 917 -3.08 -9.01 0.99
N GLU A 918 -4.18 -8.26 0.90
CA GLU A 918 -5.35 -8.47 1.77
C GLU A 918 -5.82 -9.94 1.72
N ARG A 919 -5.88 -10.50 0.51
CA ARG A 919 -6.21 -11.90 0.30
C ARG A 919 -5.18 -12.84 0.92
N THR A 920 -3.89 -12.57 0.70
CA THR A 920 -2.78 -13.38 1.21
C THR A 920 -2.79 -13.40 2.73
N TYR A 921 -2.90 -12.26 3.41
CA TYR A 921 -2.96 -12.22 4.87
C TYR A 921 -4.12 -13.03 5.44
N ARG A 922 -5.33 -12.83 4.91
CA ARG A 922 -6.52 -13.55 5.37
C ARG A 922 -6.40 -15.06 5.19
N LEU A 923 -5.87 -15.50 4.04
CA LEU A 923 -5.74 -16.93 3.75
C LEU A 923 -4.53 -17.56 4.44
N ALA A 924 -3.45 -16.80 4.70
CA ALA A 924 -2.32 -17.24 5.48
C ALA A 924 -2.72 -17.50 6.94
N VAL A 925 -3.42 -16.54 7.59
CA VAL A 925 -3.98 -16.71 8.94
C VAL A 925 -4.99 -17.86 8.98
N LYS A 926 -5.86 -17.97 7.96
CA LYS A 926 -6.78 -19.11 7.87
C LYS A 926 -6.04 -20.45 7.79
N SER A 927 -4.93 -20.51 7.06
CA SER A 927 -4.10 -21.71 6.94
C SER A 927 -3.44 -22.06 8.27
N GLN A 928 -2.93 -21.07 9.00
CA GLN A 928 -2.42 -21.24 10.38
C GLN A 928 -3.49 -21.83 11.31
N ILE A 929 -4.71 -21.26 11.31
CA ILE A 929 -5.84 -21.76 12.11
C ILE A 929 -6.20 -23.20 11.74
N ASN A 930 -6.30 -23.50 10.45
CA ASN A 930 -6.64 -24.83 9.95
C ASN A 930 -5.56 -25.86 10.33
N TYR A 931 -4.28 -25.47 10.26
CA TYR A 931 -3.15 -26.32 10.64
C TYR A 931 -3.17 -26.68 12.13
N GLY A 932 -3.38 -25.70 13.02
CA GLY A 932 -3.54 -25.96 14.45
C GLY A 932 -4.75 -26.86 14.75
N LYS A 933 -5.89 -26.64 14.08
CA LYS A 933 -7.07 -27.51 14.18
C LYS A 933 -6.79 -28.95 13.75
N ALA A 934 -6.07 -29.14 12.63
CA ALA A 934 -5.71 -30.46 12.12
C ALA A 934 -4.81 -31.24 13.09
N LYS A 935 -3.84 -30.55 13.72
CA LYS A 935 -2.96 -31.13 14.74
C LYS A 935 -3.56 -31.15 16.16
N LYS A 936 -4.76 -30.59 16.36
CA LYS A 936 -5.45 -30.42 17.65
C LYS A 936 -4.68 -29.58 18.70
N ILE A 937 -3.71 -28.78 18.29
CA ILE A 937 -2.93 -27.87 19.16
C ILE A 937 -3.38 -26.41 18.98
N PRO A 938 -2.96 -25.45 19.83
CA PRO A 938 -3.08 -24.02 19.50
C PRO A 938 -2.43 -23.71 18.15
N TRP A 939 -2.76 -22.57 17.53
CA TRP A 939 -2.10 -22.16 16.27
C TRP A 939 -1.15 -20.98 16.50
N GLY A 940 -0.34 -20.63 15.49
CA GLY A 940 0.68 -19.58 15.58
C GLY A 940 2.09 -20.08 15.29
N VAL A 941 2.27 -20.83 14.20
CA VAL A 941 3.58 -21.39 13.84
C VAL A 941 4.44 -20.30 13.19
N SER A 942 5.56 -19.97 13.83
CA SER A 942 6.52 -18.99 13.34
C SER A 942 7.93 -19.32 13.85
N GLU A 943 8.95 -18.57 13.44
CA GLU A 943 10.29 -18.64 14.03
C GLU A 943 10.26 -18.36 15.52
N SER A 944 11.02 -19.14 16.28
CA SER A 944 11.11 -18.99 17.73
C SER A 944 12.22 -19.82 18.34
N GLY A 945 12.42 -19.61 19.64
CA GLY A 945 13.00 -20.62 20.50
C GLY A 945 12.19 -21.92 20.49
N TYR A 946 12.86 -23.06 20.68
CA TYR A 946 12.22 -24.37 20.86
C TYR A 946 12.88 -25.16 21.99
N TYR A 947 12.23 -26.22 22.46
CA TYR A 947 12.64 -26.93 23.68
C TYR A 947 13.84 -27.86 23.40
N THR A 948 15.01 -27.25 23.19
CA THR A 948 16.31 -27.88 23.02
C THR A 948 17.38 -26.88 23.43
N PHE A 949 18.45 -27.37 24.04
CA PHE A 949 19.49 -26.54 24.63
C PHE A 949 20.83 -26.72 23.91
N ASP A 950 21.64 -25.66 23.83
CA ASP A 950 23.07 -25.80 23.53
C ASP A 950 23.87 -26.27 24.77
N HIS A 951 25.18 -26.43 24.58
CA HIS A 951 26.13 -26.75 25.66
C HIS A 951 26.14 -25.72 26.81
N HIS A 952 25.66 -24.50 26.56
CA HIS A 952 25.56 -23.43 27.55
C HIS A 952 24.16 -23.33 28.17
N LEU A 953 23.26 -24.28 27.89
CA LEU A 953 21.88 -24.31 28.36
C LEU A 953 21.01 -23.13 27.86
N ASN A 954 21.33 -22.57 26.69
CA ASN A 954 20.44 -21.61 26.03
C ASN A 954 19.47 -22.35 25.12
N TYR A 955 18.21 -21.90 25.09
CA TYR A 955 17.25 -22.38 24.10
C TYR A 955 17.77 -22.15 22.68
N GLN A 956 17.63 -23.17 21.84
CA GLN A 956 17.95 -23.06 20.42
C GLN A 956 16.84 -22.35 19.68
N TYR A 957 17.22 -21.62 18.62
CA TYR A 957 16.33 -20.79 17.83
C TYR A 957 16.35 -21.20 16.36
N ARG A 958 15.18 -21.26 15.72
CA ARG A 958 15.06 -21.50 14.27
C ARG A 958 13.69 -21.12 13.71
N ALA A 959 13.60 -21.10 12.38
CA ALA A 959 12.36 -20.86 11.66
C ALA A 959 11.45 -22.10 11.57
N PHE A 960 10.23 -21.98 12.09
CA PHE A 960 9.13 -22.93 11.88
C PHE A 960 8.07 -22.31 10.97
N GLY A 961 7.40 -23.14 10.17
CA GLY A 961 6.33 -22.65 9.31
C GLY A 961 5.42 -23.76 8.80
N ILE A 962 4.34 -23.36 8.16
CA ILE A 962 3.32 -24.30 7.71
C ILE A 962 3.61 -24.78 6.27
N PRO A 963 3.58 -26.11 6.01
CA PRO A 963 3.92 -26.67 4.70
C PRO A 963 3.08 -26.13 3.54
N ASP A 964 1.84 -25.73 3.83
CA ASP A 964 0.91 -25.22 2.82
C ASP A 964 1.32 -23.87 2.26
N LEU A 965 2.09 -23.08 3.01
CA LEU A 965 2.57 -21.74 2.63
C LEU A 965 4.07 -21.69 2.29
N ALA A 966 4.82 -22.74 2.58
CA ALA A 966 6.27 -22.78 2.43
C ALA A 966 6.74 -23.29 1.07
N LEU A 967 7.93 -22.87 0.63
CA LEU A 967 8.69 -23.57 -0.41
C LEU A 967 9.48 -24.75 0.16
N LYS A 968 10.08 -24.59 1.35
CA LYS A 968 10.84 -25.62 2.08
C LYS A 968 9.97 -26.86 2.37
N GLN A 969 10.56 -28.05 2.23
CA GLN A 969 9.91 -29.33 2.50
C GLN A 969 10.25 -29.84 3.91
N GLY A 970 9.45 -30.76 4.45
CA GLY A 970 9.72 -31.45 5.73
C GLY A 970 9.28 -30.70 6.99
N LEU A 971 8.60 -29.56 6.85
CA LEU A 971 8.12 -28.74 7.96
C LEU A 971 6.99 -29.41 8.77
N GLU A 972 6.32 -30.43 8.23
CA GLU A 972 5.25 -31.14 8.93
C GLU A 972 5.70 -31.92 10.18
N LYS A 973 6.99 -32.27 10.25
CA LYS A 973 7.56 -33.13 11.31
C LYS A 973 7.62 -32.46 12.67
N GLU A 974 7.61 -31.12 12.72
CA GLU A 974 7.80 -30.35 13.93
C GLU A 974 6.55 -29.53 14.24
N SER A 975 6.27 -29.35 15.53
CA SER A 975 5.04 -28.72 16.01
C SER A 975 5.37 -27.71 17.08
N VAL A 976 5.93 -26.56 16.71
CA VAL A 976 6.20 -25.45 17.64
C VAL A 976 5.24 -24.31 17.33
N VAL A 977 4.62 -23.75 18.37
CA VAL A 977 3.71 -22.61 18.26
C VAL A 977 4.14 -21.47 19.15
N THR A 978 3.87 -20.26 18.70
CA THR A 978 4.43 -19.03 19.24
C THR A 978 3.28 -18.04 19.51
N PRO A 979 3.14 -17.50 20.73
CA PRO A 979 2.07 -16.57 21.03
C PRO A 979 2.13 -15.27 20.24
N TYR A 980 3.33 -14.75 19.95
CA TYR A 980 3.49 -13.49 19.20
C TYR A 980 2.93 -13.59 17.77
N ALA A 981 3.01 -14.76 17.12
CA ALA A 981 2.39 -14.98 15.81
C ALA A 981 0.86 -14.88 15.87
N THR A 982 0.26 -15.28 16.99
CA THR A 982 -1.17 -15.08 17.25
C THR A 982 -1.50 -13.60 17.47
N ALA A 983 -0.66 -12.87 18.23
CA ALA A 983 -0.80 -11.43 18.42
C ALA A 983 -0.73 -10.67 17.09
N LEU A 984 0.23 -10.99 16.22
CA LEU A 984 0.33 -10.46 14.85
C LEU A 984 -0.93 -10.74 14.03
N ALA A 985 -1.48 -11.94 14.13
CA ALA A 985 -2.68 -12.33 13.40
C ALA A 985 -3.95 -11.61 13.88
N ALA A 986 -3.93 -10.96 15.05
CA ALA A 986 -5.05 -10.18 15.57
C ALA A 986 -5.39 -8.97 14.67
N MET A 987 -4.42 -8.44 13.91
CA MET A 987 -4.66 -7.40 12.90
C MET A 987 -5.54 -7.88 11.72
N VAL A 988 -5.68 -9.19 11.53
CA VAL A 988 -6.40 -9.81 10.41
C VAL A 988 -7.65 -10.56 10.87
N ALA A 989 -7.56 -11.30 11.97
CA ALA A 989 -8.62 -12.14 12.52
C ALA A 989 -8.71 -11.94 14.05
N PRO A 990 -9.23 -10.80 14.52
CA PRO A 990 -9.11 -10.38 15.91
C PRO A 990 -9.79 -11.33 16.90
N LYS A 991 -11.02 -11.80 16.58
CA LYS A 991 -11.76 -12.71 17.47
C LYS A 991 -11.10 -14.07 17.58
N GLU A 992 -10.65 -14.62 16.47
CA GLU A 992 -9.95 -15.89 16.42
C GLU A 992 -8.60 -15.82 17.14
N ALA A 993 -7.89 -14.69 17.04
CA ALA A 993 -6.64 -14.45 17.75
C ALA A 993 -6.87 -14.38 19.26
N VAL A 994 -7.84 -13.61 19.75
CA VAL A 994 -8.17 -13.52 21.19
C VAL A 994 -8.54 -14.89 21.76
N ALA A 995 -9.37 -15.66 21.04
CA ALA A 995 -9.72 -17.02 21.46
C ALA A 995 -8.50 -17.95 21.55
N ASN A 996 -7.52 -17.78 20.66
CA ASN A 996 -6.30 -18.58 20.68
C ASN A 996 -5.29 -18.12 21.74
N LEU A 997 -5.18 -16.81 22.02
CA LEU A 997 -4.37 -16.28 23.13
C LEU A 997 -4.86 -16.84 24.47
N ARG A 998 -6.18 -16.83 24.73
CA ARG A 998 -6.75 -17.48 25.92
C ARG A 998 -6.46 -18.98 25.98
N ARG A 999 -6.41 -19.65 24.83
CA ARG A 999 -6.05 -21.07 24.75
C ARG A 999 -4.57 -21.28 25.08
N LEU A 1000 -3.67 -20.42 24.61
CA LEU A 1000 -2.25 -20.44 24.92
C LEU A 1000 -1.99 -20.16 26.40
N GLU A 1001 -2.71 -19.20 26.97
CA GLU A 1001 -2.67 -18.90 28.41
C GLU A 1001 -3.07 -20.12 29.25
N ALA A 1002 -4.08 -20.87 28.82
CA ALA A 1002 -4.46 -22.14 29.45
C ALA A 1002 -3.40 -23.26 29.34
N HIS A 1003 -2.31 -23.06 28.60
CA HIS A 1003 -1.14 -23.94 28.53
C HIS A 1003 0.09 -23.33 29.22
N ASP A 1004 -0.13 -22.52 30.27
CA ASP A 1004 0.93 -21.91 31.10
C ASP A 1004 1.94 -21.06 30.30
N ALA A 1005 1.52 -20.53 29.15
CA ALA A 1005 2.38 -19.74 28.26
C ALA A 1005 2.40 -18.24 28.59
N TYR A 1006 1.83 -17.83 29.72
CA TYR A 1006 1.59 -16.42 30.07
C TYR A 1006 2.01 -16.13 31.50
N ASP A 1007 2.74 -15.04 31.71
CA ASP A 1007 3.32 -14.68 33.01
C ASP A 1007 3.55 -13.16 33.16
N GLU A 1008 4.51 -12.75 33.99
CA GLU A 1008 4.86 -11.36 34.34
C GLU A 1008 4.92 -10.39 33.14
N TYR A 1009 5.78 -10.67 32.16
CA TYR A 1009 5.96 -9.84 30.96
C TYR A 1009 5.01 -10.20 29.81
N GLY A 1010 3.92 -10.91 30.10
CA GLY A 1010 2.98 -11.41 29.10
C GLY A 1010 3.34 -12.81 28.62
N PHE A 1011 3.18 -13.07 27.32
CA PHE A 1011 3.37 -14.41 26.78
C PHE A 1011 4.86 -14.77 26.63
N TYR A 1012 5.21 -16.00 27.04
CA TYR A 1012 6.49 -16.64 26.79
C TYR A 1012 6.71 -16.90 25.29
N GLU A 1013 7.95 -17.17 24.93
CA GLU A 1013 8.45 -17.35 23.56
C GLU A 1013 7.64 -18.36 22.72
N ALA A 1014 7.49 -19.59 23.21
CA ALA A 1014 6.89 -20.67 22.44
C ALA A 1014 6.42 -21.85 23.30
N LEU A 1015 5.63 -22.72 22.67
CA LEU A 1015 5.30 -24.06 23.15
C LEU A 1015 5.72 -25.08 22.10
N ASP A 1016 6.53 -26.07 22.50
CA ASP A 1016 6.94 -27.19 21.66
C ASP A 1016 6.05 -28.41 21.92
N PHE A 1017 5.42 -28.93 20.88
CA PHE A 1017 4.59 -30.14 20.86
C PHE A 1017 5.25 -31.28 20.08
N THR A 1018 6.57 -31.21 19.83
CA THR A 1018 7.29 -32.18 19.01
C THR A 1018 7.69 -33.39 19.85
N PRO A 1019 7.14 -34.59 19.60
CA PRO A 1019 7.26 -35.75 20.51
C PRO A 1019 8.71 -36.08 20.90
N ASP A 1020 9.64 -36.02 19.95
CA ASP A 1020 11.05 -36.39 20.16
C ASP A 1020 11.81 -35.44 21.11
N ARG A 1021 11.23 -34.28 21.45
CA ARG A 1021 11.84 -33.26 22.33
C ARG A 1021 11.15 -33.11 23.67
N LEU A 1022 10.05 -33.82 23.89
CA LEU A 1022 9.27 -33.68 25.11
C LEU A 1022 9.91 -34.45 26.26
N PRO A 1023 9.88 -33.91 27.50
CA PRO A 1023 10.15 -34.69 28.70
C PRO A 1023 9.20 -35.90 28.78
N GLU A 1024 9.64 -36.98 29.46
CA GLU A 1024 8.79 -38.17 29.64
C GLU A 1024 7.41 -37.80 30.21
N LYS A 1025 6.34 -38.25 29.53
CA LYS A 1025 4.93 -38.05 29.90
C LYS A 1025 4.39 -36.61 29.77
N ALA A 1026 5.13 -35.68 29.15
CA ALA A 1026 4.62 -34.35 28.83
C ALA A 1026 3.94 -34.33 27.45
N ASP A 1027 2.80 -33.64 27.34
CA ASP A 1027 2.11 -33.40 26.06
C ASP A 1027 2.68 -32.20 25.28
N TYR A 1028 3.37 -31.30 25.99
CA TYR A 1028 4.05 -30.12 25.44
C TYR A 1028 5.11 -29.61 26.42
N ALA A 1029 6.01 -28.74 25.95
CA ALA A 1029 6.98 -28.04 26.77
C ALA A 1029 6.98 -26.53 26.47
N VAL A 1030 6.98 -25.70 27.52
CA VAL A 1030 6.99 -24.23 27.39
C VAL A 1030 8.42 -23.72 27.34
N VAL A 1031 8.74 -22.90 26.33
CA VAL A 1031 10.01 -22.20 26.19
C VAL A 1031 9.94 -20.93 27.02
N LYS A 1032 10.37 -21.00 28.28
CA LYS A 1032 10.32 -19.87 29.23
C LYS A 1032 11.43 -18.85 28.98
N SER A 1033 11.29 -18.13 27.88
CA SER A 1033 12.13 -17.00 27.48
C SER A 1033 11.22 -15.89 26.94
N TYR A 1034 11.72 -14.66 26.94
CA TYR A 1034 11.12 -13.52 26.26
C TYR A 1034 12.12 -12.93 25.28
N MET A 1035 11.68 -12.60 24.07
CA MET A 1035 12.53 -11.91 23.08
C MET A 1035 11.99 -10.51 22.82
N ALA A 1036 12.89 -9.52 22.77
CA ALA A 1036 12.48 -8.12 22.63
C ALA A 1036 11.70 -7.85 21.35
N HIS A 1037 12.10 -8.42 20.21
CA HIS A 1037 11.35 -8.27 18.97
C HIS A 1037 9.96 -8.95 19.02
N HIS A 1038 9.82 -10.11 19.65
CA HIS A 1038 8.51 -10.76 19.81
C HIS A 1038 7.57 -9.96 20.72
N GLN A 1039 8.09 -9.37 21.80
CA GLN A 1039 7.31 -8.46 22.67
C GLN A 1039 6.93 -7.18 21.93
N GLY A 1040 7.88 -6.54 21.24
CA GLY A 1040 7.62 -5.32 20.47
C GLY A 1040 6.58 -5.54 19.37
N MET A 1041 6.71 -6.63 18.59
CA MET A 1041 5.72 -6.97 17.56
C MET A 1041 4.33 -7.24 18.13
N SER A 1042 4.26 -7.94 19.26
CA SER A 1042 2.98 -8.19 19.94
C SER A 1042 2.34 -6.88 20.37
N LEU A 1043 3.09 -5.99 21.03
CA LEU A 1043 2.58 -4.70 21.49
C LEU A 1043 2.06 -3.83 20.33
N LEU A 1044 2.84 -3.70 19.25
CA LEU A 1044 2.43 -2.94 18.07
C LEU A 1044 1.19 -3.54 17.38
N ALA A 1045 1.08 -4.88 17.31
CA ALA A 1045 -0.08 -5.53 16.71
C ALA A 1045 -1.36 -5.27 17.50
N LEU A 1046 -1.29 -5.39 18.83
CA LEU A 1046 -2.40 -5.06 19.73
C LEU A 1046 -2.72 -3.56 19.70
N GLY A 1047 -1.69 -2.72 19.60
CA GLY A 1047 -1.81 -1.27 19.41
C GLY A 1047 -2.58 -0.93 18.13
N ASN A 1048 -2.22 -1.52 16.99
CA ASN A 1048 -2.94 -1.32 15.73
C ASN A 1048 -4.39 -1.81 15.79
N LEU A 1049 -4.67 -2.89 16.52
CA LEU A 1049 -6.01 -3.41 16.71
C LEU A 1049 -6.92 -2.45 17.49
N LEU A 1050 -6.39 -1.81 18.55
CA LEU A 1050 -7.17 -0.97 19.46
C LEU A 1050 -7.12 0.54 19.13
N HIS A 1051 -6.08 1.02 18.44
CA HIS A 1051 -5.85 2.44 18.13
C HIS A 1051 -5.98 2.73 16.63
N GLU A 1052 -6.94 2.09 15.96
CA GLU A 1052 -7.33 2.37 14.57
C GLU A 1052 -6.17 2.31 13.57
N ASN A 1053 -5.30 1.30 13.70
CA ASN A 1053 -4.06 1.15 12.91
C ASN A 1053 -3.17 2.42 12.92
N ALA A 1054 -2.92 2.98 14.11
CA ALA A 1054 -2.11 4.20 14.28
C ALA A 1054 -0.77 4.14 13.52
N MET A 1055 -0.09 3.00 13.53
CA MET A 1055 1.20 2.86 12.84
C MET A 1055 1.06 2.91 11.31
N HIS A 1056 -0.04 2.41 10.74
CA HIS A 1056 -0.33 2.54 9.31
C HIS A 1056 -0.54 3.99 8.90
N ARG A 1057 -1.30 4.75 9.73
CA ARG A 1057 -1.56 6.17 9.48
C ARG A 1057 -0.27 6.99 9.50
N ARG A 1058 0.59 6.74 10.49
CA ARG A 1058 1.89 7.41 10.66
C ARG A 1058 2.86 7.07 9.53
N PHE A 1059 2.95 5.79 9.14
CA PHE A 1059 3.78 5.38 8.02
C PHE A 1059 3.35 6.06 6.72
N LEU A 1060 2.05 6.15 6.43
CA LEU A 1060 1.51 6.88 5.27
C LEU A 1060 1.59 8.42 5.39
N ALA A 1061 1.90 8.97 6.55
CA ALA A 1061 1.97 10.42 6.73
C ALA A 1061 3.23 11.03 6.10
N ASP A 1062 4.29 10.25 5.86
CA ASP A 1062 5.49 10.72 5.18
C ASP A 1062 5.27 10.78 3.65
N PRO A 1063 5.57 11.91 2.97
CA PRO A 1063 5.27 12.05 1.54
C PRO A 1063 6.11 11.14 0.63
N ARG A 1064 7.28 10.62 1.08
CA ARG A 1064 8.05 9.62 0.33
C ARG A 1064 7.28 8.30 0.24
N ILE A 1065 6.60 7.93 1.33
CA ILE A 1065 5.76 6.74 1.42
C ILE A 1065 4.51 6.95 0.57
N GLN A 1066 3.85 8.11 0.63
CA GLN A 1066 2.70 8.44 -0.22
C GLN A 1066 3.03 8.32 -1.72
N GLY A 1067 4.21 8.78 -2.14
CA GLY A 1067 4.68 8.67 -3.52
C GLY A 1067 4.96 7.24 -3.97
N THR A 1068 5.07 6.29 -3.03
CA THR A 1068 5.42 4.90 -3.27
C THR A 1068 4.28 3.92 -2.92
N ASP A 1069 3.20 4.41 -2.27
CA ASP A 1069 2.06 3.62 -1.79
C ASP A 1069 1.44 2.73 -2.88
N LEU A 1070 1.46 3.20 -4.14
CA LEU A 1070 0.91 2.46 -5.28
C LEU A 1070 1.52 1.07 -5.49
N LEU A 1071 2.75 0.82 -5.00
CA LEU A 1071 3.36 -0.52 -5.02
C LEU A 1071 2.65 -1.52 -4.11
N LEU A 1072 1.89 -1.06 -3.11
CA LEU A 1072 1.12 -1.90 -2.19
C LEU A 1072 -0.24 -2.34 -2.78
N HIS A 1073 -0.65 -1.78 -3.92
CA HIS A 1073 -1.91 -2.10 -4.60
C HIS A 1073 -1.78 -3.29 -5.56
N GLU A 1074 -1.14 -4.37 -5.10
CA GLU A 1074 -0.85 -5.58 -5.89
C GLU A 1074 -2.14 -6.23 -6.44
N ASN A 1075 -2.12 -6.55 -7.73
CA ASN A 1075 -3.27 -7.08 -8.46
C ASN A 1075 -3.54 -8.55 -8.11
N ILE A 1076 -4.82 -8.89 -7.92
CA ILE A 1076 -5.28 -10.27 -7.84
C ILE A 1076 -5.39 -10.86 -9.26
N GLN A 1077 -4.26 -11.12 -9.91
CA GLN A 1077 -4.24 -11.88 -11.18
C GLN A 1077 -4.24 -13.39 -10.91
N ALA A 1078 -4.55 -14.17 -11.96
CA ALA A 1078 -4.36 -15.61 -11.89
C ALA A 1078 -2.85 -15.88 -11.69
N PRO A 1079 -2.46 -16.66 -10.67
CA PRO A 1079 -1.06 -16.91 -10.36
C PRO A 1079 -0.35 -17.51 -11.58
N THR A 1080 0.73 -16.85 -12.03
CA THR A 1080 1.53 -17.29 -13.18
C THR A 1080 2.25 -18.62 -12.90
N LEU A 1081 2.57 -18.86 -11.63
CA LEU A 1081 3.17 -20.08 -11.10
C LEU A 1081 2.40 -20.52 -9.86
N VAL A 1082 1.65 -21.62 -9.99
CA VAL A 1082 0.98 -22.29 -8.87
C VAL A 1082 1.83 -23.47 -8.44
N LYS A 1083 2.31 -23.47 -7.19
CA LYS A 1083 2.85 -24.68 -6.57
C LYS A 1083 1.72 -25.69 -6.44
N THR A 1084 1.71 -26.72 -7.27
CA THR A 1084 0.84 -27.89 -7.07
C THR A 1084 1.56 -28.84 -6.12
N ARG A 1085 1.09 -28.92 -4.87
CA ARG A 1085 1.55 -29.96 -3.95
C ARG A 1085 1.08 -31.30 -4.55
N LYS A 1086 2.01 -32.14 -5.00
CA LYS A 1086 1.73 -33.57 -5.03
C LYS A 1086 1.56 -33.99 -3.57
N PRO A 1087 0.42 -34.57 -3.16
CA PRO A 1087 0.28 -35.05 -1.79
C PRO A 1087 1.46 -35.96 -1.50
N SER A 1088 2.19 -35.70 -0.41
CA SER A 1088 3.17 -36.65 0.08
C SER A 1088 2.42 -37.98 0.24
N PRO A 1089 2.94 -39.11 -0.27
CA PRO A 1089 2.27 -40.41 -0.19
C PRO A 1089 2.04 -40.95 1.23
N ASN A 1090 2.23 -40.12 2.27
CA ASN A 1090 2.06 -40.47 3.69
C ASN A 1090 0.63 -40.23 4.21
N LEU A 1091 -0.35 -39.98 3.34
CA LEU A 1091 -1.78 -39.88 3.70
C LEU A 1091 -2.59 -41.10 3.24
N LEU A 1092 -1.93 -42.24 3.00
CA LEU A 1092 -2.54 -43.56 3.06
C LEU A 1092 -2.21 -44.18 4.42
N SER A 1093 -3.00 -43.81 5.42
CA SER A 1093 -3.08 -44.51 6.70
C SER A 1093 -3.53 -45.96 6.45
N GLY A 1094 -2.59 -46.91 6.51
CA GLY A 1094 -2.88 -48.33 6.31
C GLY A 1094 -1.72 -49.30 6.50
N LEU A 1095 -0.46 -48.86 6.44
CA LEU A 1095 0.70 -49.72 6.71
C LEU A 1095 1.40 -49.26 7.98
N ARG A 1096 1.10 -49.95 9.08
CA ARG A 1096 1.81 -49.86 10.35
C ARG A 1096 3.28 -50.26 10.16
N TYR A 1097 4.17 -49.42 10.69
CA TYR A 1097 5.49 -49.76 11.22
C TYR A 1097 6.44 -50.57 10.33
N LEU A 1098 7.28 -49.85 9.59
CA LEU A 1098 8.72 -50.04 9.74
C LEU A 1098 9.26 -48.71 10.26
N ARG A 1099 9.60 -48.68 11.55
CA ARG A 1099 10.53 -47.70 12.10
C ARG A 1099 11.83 -47.90 11.34
N GLU A 1100 12.13 -47.06 10.35
CA GLU A 1100 13.53 -46.80 10.03
C GLU A 1100 14.07 -46.00 11.21
N GLU A 1101 14.55 -46.72 12.23
CA GLU A 1101 15.64 -46.20 13.03
C GLU A 1101 16.72 -45.78 12.04
N VAL A 1102 17.10 -44.50 12.07
CA VAL A 1102 18.38 -44.06 11.52
C VAL A 1102 19.43 -44.69 12.42
N SER A 1103 19.65 -45.99 12.23
CA SER A 1103 20.88 -46.64 12.65
C SER A 1103 21.97 -46.02 11.80
N GLU A 1104 23.04 -45.57 12.45
CA GLU A 1104 24.28 -45.09 11.80
C GLU A 1104 24.97 -46.20 10.98
N LEU A 1105 24.36 -47.39 10.91
CA LEU A 1105 24.80 -48.58 10.19
C LEU A 1105 23.72 -49.01 9.18
N ARG A 1106 24.05 -48.98 7.88
CA ARG A 1106 23.27 -49.66 6.85
C ARG A 1106 23.96 -50.99 6.49
N PHE A 1107 23.33 -52.08 6.93
CA PHE A 1107 23.69 -53.45 6.57
C PHE A 1107 22.81 -53.91 5.41
N ILE A 1108 23.41 -54.34 4.31
CA ILE A 1108 22.70 -54.86 3.14
C ILE A 1108 23.11 -56.32 2.95
N GLU A 1109 22.17 -57.25 3.12
CA GLU A 1109 22.39 -58.70 3.04
C GLU A 1109 22.40 -59.27 1.61
N THR A 1110 21.97 -58.50 0.60
CA THR A 1110 21.87 -58.99 -0.77
C THR A 1110 22.24 -57.93 -1.81
N PHE A 1111 22.84 -58.39 -2.91
CA PHE A 1111 23.11 -57.55 -4.08
C PHE A 1111 21.89 -57.40 -5.00
N GLU A 1112 20.85 -58.24 -4.83
CA GLU A 1112 19.57 -58.12 -5.54
C GLU A 1112 18.62 -57.19 -4.78
N SER A 1113 18.57 -55.94 -5.23
CA SER A 1113 17.50 -55.01 -4.86
C SER A 1113 16.86 -54.44 -6.12
N PRO A 1114 15.53 -54.36 -6.22
CA PRO A 1114 14.85 -53.74 -7.37
C PRO A 1114 15.21 -52.25 -7.55
N LEU A 1115 15.82 -51.63 -6.53
CA LEU A 1115 16.47 -50.32 -6.61
C LEU A 1115 17.89 -50.44 -6.01
N PRO A 1116 18.96 -50.16 -6.77
CA PRO A 1116 20.31 -50.24 -6.24
C PRO A 1116 20.49 -49.24 -5.11
N THR A 1117 21.05 -49.68 -4.00
CA THR A 1117 21.35 -48.82 -2.85
C THR A 1117 22.76 -48.27 -3.01
N ALA A 1118 22.91 -46.94 -3.04
CA ALA A 1118 24.20 -46.27 -3.15
C ALA A 1118 24.59 -45.59 -1.83
N SER A 1119 25.88 -45.65 -1.49
CA SER A 1119 26.48 -44.98 -0.33
C SER A 1119 27.55 -44.00 -0.79
N PHE A 1120 27.63 -42.86 -0.09
CA PHE A 1120 28.55 -41.77 -0.43
C PHE A 1120 29.53 -41.52 0.71
N LEU A 1121 30.81 -41.40 0.40
CA LEU A 1121 31.88 -40.95 1.30
C LEU A 1121 32.45 -39.63 0.77
N SER A 1122 32.50 -38.60 1.61
CA SER A 1122 33.02 -37.29 1.22
C SER A 1122 33.73 -36.57 2.36
N ASN A 1123 34.83 -35.88 2.02
CA ASN A 1123 35.49 -34.91 2.90
C ASN A 1123 35.31 -33.45 2.42
N GLY A 1124 34.35 -33.22 1.52
CA GLY A 1124 34.05 -31.90 0.93
C GLY A 1124 34.82 -31.58 -0.35
N ARG A 1125 35.99 -32.21 -0.58
CA ARG A 1125 36.76 -32.08 -1.84
C ARG A 1125 36.78 -33.38 -2.65
N TYR A 1126 36.94 -34.52 -1.98
CA TYR A 1126 36.90 -35.82 -2.60
C TYR A 1126 35.57 -36.52 -2.26
N LEU A 1127 34.88 -37.02 -3.28
CA LEU A 1127 33.62 -37.73 -3.18
C LEU A 1127 33.74 -39.11 -3.85
N VAL A 1128 33.32 -40.15 -3.15
CA VAL A 1128 33.18 -41.50 -3.68
C VAL A 1128 31.73 -41.96 -3.49
N MET A 1129 31.14 -42.52 -4.53
CA MET A 1129 29.87 -43.22 -4.48
C MET A 1129 30.12 -44.69 -4.80
N VAL A 1130 29.60 -45.60 -3.99
CA VAL A 1130 29.61 -47.05 -4.27
C VAL A 1130 28.22 -47.64 -4.03
N SER A 1131 27.74 -48.44 -4.97
CA SER A 1131 26.49 -49.18 -4.91
C SER A 1131 26.64 -50.49 -4.15
N ASN A 1132 25.52 -51.10 -3.78
CA ASN A 1132 25.50 -52.45 -3.23
C ASN A 1132 26.10 -53.49 -4.18
N SER A 1133 26.02 -53.32 -5.50
CA SER A 1133 26.62 -54.26 -6.46
C SER A 1133 28.12 -54.03 -6.74
N GLY A 1134 28.71 -52.98 -6.14
CA GLY A 1134 30.12 -52.60 -6.28
C GLY A 1134 30.40 -51.58 -7.39
N GLY A 1135 29.40 -51.16 -8.15
CA GLY A 1135 29.50 -50.06 -9.11
C GLY A 1135 29.64 -48.71 -8.41
N GLY A 1136 30.15 -47.69 -9.10
CA GLY A 1136 30.37 -46.40 -8.47
C GLY A 1136 31.32 -45.46 -9.20
N PHE A 1137 31.60 -44.32 -8.57
CA PHE A 1137 32.54 -43.33 -9.10
C PHE A 1137 33.31 -42.61 -8.00
N SER A 1138 34.41 -41.97 -8.40
CA SER A 1138 35.14 -41.00 -7.59
C SER A 1138 35.30 -39.66 -8.31
N LYS A 1139 35.24 -38.58 -7.53
CA LYS A 1139 35.33 -37.20 -8.01
C LYS A 1139 36.20 -36.38 -7.05
N TYR A 1140 37.04 -35.51 -7.61
CA TYR A 1140 37.76 -34.48 -6.85
C TYR A 1140 37.27 -33.10 -7.31
N ASP A 1141 36.66 -32.33 -6.41
CA ASP A 1141 35.91 -31.10 -6.67
C ASP A 1141 34.89 -31.25 -7.81
N ASN A 1142 35.20 -30.69 -8.99
CA ASN A 1142 34.39 -30.76 -10.19
C ASN A 1142 34.92 -31.72 -11.27
N LEU A 1143 36.00 -32.46 -10.98
CA LEU A 1143 36.66 -33.38 -11.90
C LEU A 1143 36.29 -34.84 -11.54
N SER A 1144 35.63 -35.52 -12.47
CA SER A 1144 35.42 -36.97 -12.36
C SER A 1144 36.76 -37.70 -12.56
N LEU A 1145 37.19 -38.47 -11.56
CA LEU A 1145 38.41 -39.27 -11.66
C LEU A 1145 38.17 -40.61 -12.35
N THR A 1146 36.94 -41.14 -12.22
CA THR A 1146 36.47 -42.34 -12.91
C THR A 1146 35.29 -41.99 -13.80
N ASN A 1147 35.29 -42.47 -15.04
CA ASN A 1147 34.15 -42.31 -15.94
C ASN A 1147 33.01 -43.23 -15.50
N TRP A 1148 31.85 -42.66 -15.16
CA TRP A 1148 30.69 -43.40 -14.68
C TRP A 1148 29.43 -42.90 -15.36
N GLU A 1149 28.62 -43.84 -15.84
CA GLU A 1149 27.32 -43.59 -16.44
C GLU A 1149 26.27 -44.31 -15.58
N GLU A 1150 25.20 -43.60 -15.25
CA GLU A 1150 24.12 -44.13 -14.41
C GLU A 1150 23.32 -45.17 -15.19
N ASP A 1151 23.60 -46.45 -14.95
CA ASP A 1151 22.82 -47.58 -15.45
C ASP A 1151 22.30 -48.39 -14.25
N PRO A 1152 21.07 -48.12 -13.76
CA PRO A 1152 20.52 -48.77 -12.58
C PRO A 1152 20.17 -50.26 -12.80
N ILE A 1153 20.30 -50.76 -14.05
CA ILE A 1153 20.04 -52.16 -14.40
C ILE A 1153 21.36 -52.93 -14.45
N LYS A 1154 22.39 -52.38 -15.09
CA LYS A 1154 23.67 -53.09 -15.28
C LYS A 1154 24.73 -52.77 -14.24
N ASP A 1155 24.72 -51.57 -13.67
CA ASP A 1155 25.65 -51.06 -12.65
C ASP A 1155 27.11 -51.48 -12.86
N HIS A 1156 27.59 -51.37 -14.09
CA HIS A 1156 28.83 -52.02 -14.54
C HIS A 1156 30.05 -51.09 -14.59
N HIS A 1157 29.87 -49.84 -14.16
CA HIS A 1157 30.92 -48.83 -14.09
C HIS A 1157 31.37 -48.69 -12.65
N GLY A 1158 32.69 -48.79 -12.40
CA GLY A 1158 33.24 -48.74 -11.05
C GLY A 1158 34.72 -49.08 -11.03
N THR A 1159 35.28 -49.06 -9.82
CA THR A 1159 36.62 -49.60 -9.55
C THR A 1159 36.46 -50.96 -8.91
N PHE A 1160 36.95 -51.99 -9.58
CA PHE A 1160 36.69 -53.37 -9.19
C PHE A 1160 37.97 -54.10 -8.82
N PHE A 1161 37.86 -54.99 -7.84
CA PHE A 1161 38.89 -55.96 -7.50
C PHE A 1161 38.41 -57.34 -7.91
N TYR A 1162 39.28 -58.17 -8.47
CA TYR A 1162 38.96 -59.58 -8.70
C TYR A 1162 40.21 -60.44 -8.58
N ILE A 1163 40.01 -61.67 -8.15
CA ILE A 1163 41.04 -62.70 -8.01
C ILE A 1163 40.70 -63.78 -9.02
N LYS A 1164 41.68 -64.20 -9.83
CA LYS A 1164 41.51 -65.31 -10.77
C LYS A 1164 42.29 -66.52 -10.26
N ASN A 1165 41.61 -67.64 -10.07
CA ASN A 1165 42.27 -68.90 -9.80
C ASN A 1165 42.93 -69.40 -11.10
N ILE A 1166 44.25 -69.58 -11.06
CA ILE A 1166 45.04 -69.99 -12.23
C ILE A 1166 44.91 -71.49 -12.56
N THR A 1167 44.34 -72.28 -11.65
CA THR A 1167 44.22 -73.74 -11.79
C THR A 1167 42.94 -74.15 -12.51
N ASP A 1168 41.81 -73.51 -12.20
CA ASP A 1168 40.48 -73.78 -12.79
C ASP A 1168 39.94 -72.62 -13.66
N GLY A 1169 40.63 -71.48 -13.69
CA GLY A 1169 40.27 -70.30 -14.49
C GLY A 1169 39.13 -69.44 -13.92
N GLN A 1170 38.57 -69.78 -12.75
CA GLN A 1170 37.46 -69.04 -12.15
C GLN A 1170 37.88 -67.67 -11.64
N THR A 1171 36.98 -66.69 -11.73
CA THR A 1171 37.21 -65.32 -11.29
C THR A 1171 36.26 -64.97 -10.15
N TRP A 1172 36.82 -64.56 -9.02
CA TRP A 1172 36.12 -64.16 -7.81
C TRP A 1172 36.24 -62.65 -7.60
N SER A 1173 35.19 -62.00 -7.11
CA SER A 1173 35.17 -60.57 -6.78
C SER A 1173 34.48 -60.36 -5.45
N PRO A 1174 34.96 -59.46 -4.56
CA PRO A 1174 34.32 -59.17 -3.28
C PRO A 1174 32.92 -58.57 -3.44
N THR A 1175 32.60 -58.02 -4.62
CA THR A 1175 31.29 -57.49 -4.97
C THR A 1175 30.64 -58.30 -6.10
N PHE A 1176 29.35 -58.09 -6.34
CA PHE A 1176 28.67 -58.72 -7.48
C PHE A 1176 29.37 -58.39 -8.80
N GLN A 1177 29.69 -57.11 -9.03
CA GLN A 1177 30.53 -56.70 -10.15
C GLN A 1177 32.02 -56.96 -9.86
N PRO A 1178 32.85 -57.26 -10.87
CA PRO A 1178 32.49 -57.39 -12.28
C PRO A 1178 32.13 -58.84 -12.65
N SER A 1179 32.26 -59.79 -11.71
CA SER A 1179 32.10 -61.23 -11.95
C SER A 1179 30.67 -61.64 -12.31
N ARG A 1180 29.67 -60.91 -11.78
CA ARG A 1180 28.23 -61.21 -11.85
C ARG A 1180 27.87 -62.62 -11.36
N VAL A 1181 28.66 -63.12 -10.42
CA VAL A 1181 28.43 -64.40 -9.74
C VAL A 1181 27.98 -64.08 -8.32
N HIS A 1182 26.93 -64.75 -7.86
CA HIS A 1182 26.45 -64.62 -6.49
C HIS A 1182 27.38 -65.35 -5.52
N GLY A 1183 27.61 -64.75 -4.35
CA GLY A 1183 28.32 -65.40 -3.26
C GLY A 1183 27.41 -66.36 -2.49
N GLU A 1184 27.97 -67.36 -1.80
CA GLU A 1184 27.21 -68.17 -0.82
C GLU A 1184 26.70 -67.30 0.33
N SER A 1185 27.50 -66.31 0.76
CA SER A 1185 27.06 -65.19 1.57
C SER A 1185 27.72 -63.91 1.08
N ALA A 1186 26.99 -62.80 1.07
CA ALA A 1186 27.53 -61.51 0.73
C ALA A 1186 26.81 -60.37 1.47
N SER A 1187 27.55 -59.38 1.95
CA SER A 1187 26.99 -58.20 2.60
C SER A 1187 27.76 -56.93 2.25
N MET A 1188 27.08 -55.79 2.38
CA MET A 1188 27.68 -54.46 2.34
C MET A 1188 27.36 -53.71 3.64
N ASP A 1189 28.41 -53.21 4.28
CA ASP A 1189 28.34 -52.40 5.49
C ASP A 1189 28.78 -50.98 5.14
N ALA A 1190 27.83 -50.03 5.14
CA ALA A 1190 28.11 -48.63 4.87
C ALA A 1190 28.20 -47.83 6.18
N ASN A 1191 29.41 -47.37 6.51
CA ASN A 1191 29.71 -46.45 7.62
C ASN A 1191 30.06 -45.06 7.10
N LEU A 1192 30.09 -44.05 7.99
CA LEU A 1192 30.47 -42.67 7.64
C LEU A 1192 31.96 -42.53 7.23
N ASP A 1193 32.82 -43.43 7.70
CA ASP A 1193 34.26 -43.43 7.45
C ASP A 1193 34.70 -44.45 6.38
N ARG A 1194 33.94 -45.55 6.20
CA ARG A 1194 34.28 -46.64 5.28
C ARG A 1194 33.07 -47.42 4.78
N ILE A 1195 33.23 -48.03 3.59
CA ILE A 1195 32.31 -49.01 3.03
C ILE A 1195 33.04 -50.35 2.98
N VAL A 1196 32.44 -51.39 3.56
CA VAL A 1196 33.02 -52.74 3.60
C VAL A 1196 32.12 -53.70 2.83
N PHE A 1197 32.71 -54.46 1.92
CA PHE A 1197 32.05 -55.59 1.27
C PHE A 1197 32.63 -56.88 1.82
N THR A 1198 31.75 -57.77 2.27
CA THR A 1198 32.11 -59.11 2.74
C THR A 1198 31.45 -60.11 1.82
N ARG A 1199 32.20 -61.10 1.34
CA ARG A 1199 31.68 -62.19 0.50
C ARG A 1199 32.43 -63.47 0.85
N SER A 1200 31.71 -64.58 0.97
CA SER A 1200 32.29 -65.90 1.17
C SER A 1200 31.83 -66.85 0.07
N ASP A 1201 32.76 -67.59 -0.52
CA ASP A 1201 32.51 -68.65 -1.50
C ASP A 1201 33.40 -69.87 -1.22
N GLY A 1202 32.84 -70.90 -0.60
CA GLY A 1202 33.58 -72.13 -0.29
C GLY A 1202 34.79 -71.86 0.61
N THR A 1203 36.00 -71.92 0.04
CA THR A 1203 37.27 -71.69 0.77
C THR A 1203 37.84 -70.27 0.64
N ILE A 1204 37.15 -69.34 -0.02
CA ILE A 1204 37.58 -67.95 -0.27
C ILE A 1204 36.66 -66.96 0.43
#